data_AF-A0A1S3JU01-F1
#
_entry.id   AF-A0A1S3JU01-F1
#
_cell.length_a   1.000
_cell.length_b   1.000
_cell.length_c   1.000
_cell.angle_alpha   90.00
_cell.angle_beta   90.00
_cell.angle_gamma   90.00
#
_symmetry.space_group_name_H-M   'P 1'
#
loop_
_entity.id
_entity.type
_entity.pdbx_description
1 polymer ?
#
loop_
_entity_poly.entity_id
_entity_poly.type
_entity_poly.pdbx_seq_one_letter_code
_entity_poly.pdbx_strand_id
1 'polypeptide(L)'
;MRFNAKEMAALAKEPKDKFDQEGVLWVKEKQEGLFRKGEVYVQRWCRLRGNVLFYFKSKEPTSEPYGAIILERCTVELDLKEEMQFSFQIVFEGDDRVQFFAARTEEERDTWIEVLHIASYECLKMQLESLREQIRNKTGKDPIDDPDPTVLEDNTETGGDAGTDDPAVEICITCSGLPKEPNGRTPNPFVSIHIMAPPDQQWLGHAHTEVVEKECNPIFLKTVSFSESSVLRKSTRVKLVIFDCKERLTGTMSQIGQVIFTLSDLITAPDNRLTLRLNSSDFSEGGTVTVMSWENDEYATRNSRMTTGSLEEESSSDQDGPVRPRRKSSKTKCRDMLKPFYNNIMTKTFRFPTSDGSMISVHEYMGESKLCFYFPQLLLKEWITEERARIEQLQDLGELKGRWEQLKMDLQIFHVDILDVYTQCLREYEEMEGVTFKASARKGDRDVEFIPVNLHLQRMWVTNEKKKTSGCYDIVTVGSFTAYAQKYKQGGVKRMMQQQQELLHSSGHKDSRLTDLNKLLDKLISLRKAVQYDAESVSRAALQGSAEELIKASSLVTDKTRQLLQLLEIKMMEEGITSYDKAKQDLTDGSSAQTNSTESNDIHGKLKSDSQDKVLNELQSKLSQKNSPKVGRVRSEKIPDKKPSVSSVAEGRDSLLSTSSSEYTPTTPVPPGGEWKWSPLHTAATDSTEPWDMNQVNLEAALMCLTSKVDEILRQGETRAGGSSTWLEEVNPLLVRLRGCVELVCRRASHGLTFLALQEQSYNIPLWHTVKYRRDVTFSQALTSVTTGFLTKLRSSITNETFLQQLYKIGLLINFESLLSCHGDEMGMLEDHIVAINDMKNVTFKIIQASNADEILPTLSGKRGSYVVQVPCPDTMFHLLPREIQRGYAIRVVPVIFTMGINEHATLADKFGDTKLQEQINQENFEALSSYVSQYFDHFKESNPGPNSVEEQMKLLKYNINSKKSKNVEILHISAEICRNMNGIRFTSCKSAKDRTAMSVTLEQVQILQREHNLAPHVFSHALECFRSEGVRRHNTFKNTGISKYAFNSIQLMALPKLYRPPNGTFGNVAS
;
A
#
# COMPACT_ATOMS: atom_id res chain seq x y z
N MET A 1 36.76 -6.25 -3.42
CA MET A 1 36.04 -6.76 -4.62
C MET A 1 35.78 -8.25 -4.47
N ARG A 2 34.65 -8.79 -4.97
CA ARG A 2 34.43 -10.25 -5.06
C ARG A 2 34.67 -10.67 -6.51
N PHE A 3 35.78 -11.33 -6.78
CA PHE A 3 36.11 -11.83 -8.11
C PHE A 3 35.47 -13.19 -8.35
N ASN A 4 34.95 -13.43 -9.56
CA ASN A 4 34.52 -14.75 -9.98
C ASN A 4 35.76 -15.59 -10.33
N ALA A 5 36.00 -16.67 -9.59
CA ALA A 5 37.15 -17.55 -9.80
C ALA A 5 37.23 -18.09 -11.24
N LYS A 6 36.08 -18.30 -11.92
CA LYS A 6 36.04 -18.76 -13.31
C LYS A 6 36.47 -17.68 -14.31
N GLU A 7 36.12 -16.41 -14.06
CA GLU A 7 36.53 -15.28 -14.91
C GLU A 7 38.02 -14.98 -14.72
N MET A 8 38.51 -15.02 -13.48
CA MET A 8 39.95 -14.87 -13.20
C MET A 8 40.78 -15.98 -13.84
N ALA A 9 40.29 -17.22 -13.79
CA ALA A 9 40.95 -18.35 -14.45
C ALA A 9 40.93 -18.24 -15.99
N ALA A 10 39.87 -17.66 -16.58
CA ALA A 10 39.82 -17.36 -18.00
C ALA A 10 40.82 -16.27 -18.40
N LEU A 11 40.87 -15.17 -17.62
CA LEU A 11 41.80 -14.05 -17.82
C LEU A 11 43.27 -14.51 -17.79
N ALA A 12 43.58 -15.42 -16.88
CA ALA A 12 44.94 -15.96 -16.69
C ALA A 12 45.42 -16.85 -17.85
N LYS A 13 44.50 -17.39 -18.67
CA LYS A 13 44.78 -18.32 -19.78
C LYS A 13 44.82 -17.65 -21.16
N GLU A 14 44.70 -16.33 -21.23
CA GLU A 14 44.77 -15.59 -22.49
C GLU A 14 46.15 -15.67 -23.18
N PRO A 15 46.22 -15.42 -24.50
CA PRO A 15 47.47 -15.49 -25.26
C PRO A 15 48.50 -14.42 -24.83
N LYS A 16 49.76 -14.63 -25.21
CA LYS A 16 50.93 -13.89 -24.70
C LYS A 16 50.85 -12.38 -24.93
N ASP A 17 50.28 -11.94 -26.05
CA ASP A 17 50.12 -10.54 -26.44
C ASP A 17 49.19 -9.73 -25.51
N LYS A 18 48.50 -10.39 -24.58
CA LYS A 18 47.59 -9.78 -23.61
C LYS A 18 48.20 -9.57 -22.22
N PHE A 19 49.47 -9.90 -22.02
CA PHE A 19 50.15 -9.79 -20.73
C PHE A 19 51.27 -8.76 -20.81
N ASP A 20 51.41 -7.97 -19.75
CA ASP A 20 52.39 -6.89 -19.65
C ASP A 20 53.80 -7.46 -19.41
N GLN A 21 53.89 -8.59 -18.69
CA GLN A 21 55.14 -9.32 -18.47
C GLN A 21 54.85 -10.81 -18.16
N GLU A 22 55.73 -11.71 -18.61
CA GLU A 22 55.70 -13.13 -18.25
C GLU A 22 57.11 -13.71 -18.04
N GLY A 23 57.25 -14.64 -17.11
CA GLY A 23 58.56 -15.16 -16.75
C GLY A 23 58.55 -16.09 -15.55
N VAL A 24 59.70 -16.67 -15.25
CA VAL A 24 59.87 -17.51 -14.05
C VAL A 24 60.26 -16.62 -12.88
N LEU A 25 59.58 -16.80 -11.75
CA LEU A 25 59.98 -16.23 -10.45
C LEU A 25 60.01 -17.33 -9.40
N TRP A 26 60.90 -17.19 -8.42
CA TRP A 26 60.85 -17.97 -7.20
C TRP A 26 59.96 -17.27 -6.20
N VAL A 27 58.86 -17.90 -5.79
CA VAL A 27 57.87 -17.34 -4.87
C VAL A 27 58.03 -18.01 -3.51
N LYS A 28 58.19 -17.23 -2.44
CA LYS A 28 58.29 -17.78 -1.08
C LYS A 28 56.90 -18.20 -0.59
N GLU A 29 56.71 -19.50 -0.39
CA GLU A 29 55.43 -20.09 -0.03
C GLU A 29 55.57 -21.00 1.21
N LYS A 30 54.51 -21.12 2.02
CA LYS A 30 54.43 -22.07 3.15
C LYS A 30 54.15 -23.48 2.61
N GLN A 31 55.04 -24.44 2.86
CA GLN A 31 54.75 -25.85 2.59
C GLN A 31 54.21 -26.55 3.85
N GLU A 32 53.04 -27.16 3.74
CA GLU A 32 52.48 -28.05 4.77
C GLU A 32 52.63 -29.52 4.34
N GLY A 33 53.67 -30.20 4.84
CA GLY A 33 53.86 -31.64 4.70
C GLY A 33 53.99 -32.33 6.07
N LEU A 34 53.74 -33.65 6.13
CA LEU A 34 53.71 -34.41 7.39
C LEU A 34 55.00 -34.32 8.24
N PHE A 35 56.15 -33.88 7.70
CA PHE A 35 57.42 -33.79 8.44
C PHE A 35 58.27 -32.52 8.21
N ARG A 36 57.76 -31.48 7.52
CA ARG A 36 58.45 -30.18 7.40
C ARG A 36 57.44 -29.03 7.42
N LYS A 37 57.59 -28.11 8.39
CA LYS A 37 56.91 -26.81 8.42
C LYS A 37 57.99 -25.74 8.22
N GLY A 38 57.92 -25.02 7.11
CA GLY A 38 58.84 -23.93 6.78
C GLY A 38 58.43 -23.22 5.50
N GLU A 39 58.81 -21.95 5.38
CA GLU A 39 58.66 -21.18 4.15
C GLU A 39 59.84 -21.47 3.22
N VAL A 40 59.56 -21.81 1.97
CA VAL A 40 60.59 -22.10 0.96
C VAL A 40 60.28 -21.39 -0.34
N TYR A 41 61.31 -20.99 -1.06
CA TYR A 41 61.19 -20.44 -2.39
C TYR A 41 60.90 -21.55 -3.42
N VAL A 42 59.75 -21.46 -4.07
CA VAL A 42 59.31 -22.41 -5.10
C VAL A 42 59.26 -21.72 -6.44
N GLN A 43 59.82 -22.36 -7.45
CA GLN A 43 59.79 -21.84 -8.82
C GLN A 43 58.33 -21.86 -9.35
N ARG A 44 57.85 -20.71 -9.80
CA ARG A 44 56.52 -20.52 -10.40
C ARG A 44 56.65 -19.81 -11.75
N TRP A 45 55.75 -20.15 -12.67
CA TRP A 45 55.57 -19.36 -13.88
C TRP A 45 54.62 -18.21 -13.55
N CYS A 46 55.05 -16.96 -13.75
CA CYS A 46 54.30 -15.76 -13.39
C CYS A 46 53.91 -14.98 -14.64
N ARG A 47 52.71 -14.39 -14.63
CA ARG A 47 52.17 -13.56 -15.72
C ARG A 47 51.44 -12.35 -15.14
N LEU A 48 51.85 -11.15 -15.52
CA LEU A 48 51.23 -9.89 -15.09
C LEU A 48 50.28 -9.36 -16.16
N ARG A 49 49.07 -8.97 -15.75
CA ARG A 49 48.11 -8.31 -16.64
C ARG A 49 47.31 -7.25 -15.88
N GLY A 50 47.41 -6.00 -16.32
CA GLY A 50 46.90 -4.86 -15.58
C GLY A 50 47.47 -4.88 -14.16
N ASN A 51 46.63 -4.70 -13.16
CA ASN A 51 47.03 -4.75 -11.75
C ASN A 51 46.97 -6.16 -11.12
N VAL A 52 46.97 -7.25 -11.91
CA VAL A 52 46.86 -8.62 -11.40
C VAL A 52 48.04 -9.49 -11.84
N LEU A 53 48.79 -10.00 -10.85
CA LEU A 53 49.89 -10.95 -11.03
C LEU A 53 49.40 -12.38 -10.79
N PHE A 54 49.36 -13.19 -11.85
CA PHE A 54 49.05 -14.62 -11.78
C PHE A 54 50.32 -15.45 -11.63
N TYR A 55 50.25 -16.54 -10.87
CA TYR A 55 51.33 -17.51 -10.79
C TYR A 55 50.82 -18.96 -10.89
N PHE A 56 51.58 -19.80 -11.58
CA PHE A 56 51.20 -21.14 -12.00
C PHE A 56 52.23 -22.18 -11.54
N LYS A 57 51.77 -23.43 -11.38
CA LYS A 57 52.67 -24.56 -11.08
C LYS A 57 53.57 -24.94 -12.25
N SER A 58 53.12 -24.72 -13.48
CA SER A 58 53.86 -25.02 -14.71
C SER A 58 53.57 -23.99 -15.80
N LYS A 59 54.43 -23.92 -16.81
CA LYS A 59 54.27 -23.07 -18.01
C LYS A 59 53.27 -23.64 -19.03
N GLU A 60 52.70 -24.81 -18.76
CA GLU A 60 51.79 -25.48 -19.70
C GLU A 60 50.49 -24.69 -19.89
N PRO A 61 50.00 -24.50 -21.13
CA PRO A 61 48.77 -23.74 -21.40
C PRO A 61 47.51 -24.32 -20.72
N THR A 62 47.55 -25.61 -20.36
CA THR A 62 46.47 -26.32 -19.67
C THR A 62 46.48 -26.12 -18.15
N SER A 63 47.57 -25.56 -17.60
CA SER A 63 47.74 -25.36 -16.16
C SER A 63 46.75 -24.33 -15.63
N GLU A 64 46.10 -24.63 -14.51
CA GLU A 64 45.25 -23.65 -13.81
C GLU A 64 46.12 -22.71 -12.97
N PRO A 65 45.72 -21.42 -12.83
CA PRO A 65 46.45 -20.50 -11.98
C PRO A 65 46.45 -21.03 -10.54
N TYR A 66 47.63 -21.11 -9.94
CA TYR A 66 47.80 -21.56 -8.57
C TYR A 66 47.37 -20.47 -7.58
N GLY A 67 47.58 -19.20 -7.95
CA GLY A 67 47.05 -18.05 -7.24
C GLY A 67 47.13 -16.78 -8.09
N ALA A 68 46.58 -15.70 -7.54
CA ALA A 68 46.62 -14.37 -8.12
C ALA A 68 46.83 -13.33 -7.00
N ILE A 69 47.64 -12.32 -7.29
CA ILE A 69 47.95 -11.20 -6.40
C ILE A 69 47.45 -9.93 -7.07
N ILE A 70 46.69 -9.12 -6.32
CA ILE A 70 46.16 -7.84 -6.80
C ILE A 70 47.07 -6.74 -6.28
N LEU A 71 47.62 -5.94 -7.19
CA LEU A 71 48.56 -4.86 -6.91
C LEU A 71 47.80 -3.57 -6.52
N GLU A 72 47.04 -3.65 -5.44
CA GLU A 72 46.35 -2.51 -4.82
C GLU A 72 46.92 -2.26 -3.42
N ARG A 73 47.19 -1.00 -3.08
CA ARG A 73 47.76 -0.62 -1.78
C ARG A 73 49.05 -1.36 -1.48
N CYS A 74 49.91 -1.51 -2.48
CA CYS A 74 51.16 -2.25 -2.34
C CYS A 74 52.36 -1.42 -2.76
N THR A 75 53.48 -1.66 -2.10
CA THR A 75 54.80 -1.17 -2.48
C THR A 75 55.68 -2.34 -2.86
N VAL A 76 56.41 -2.19 -3.97
CA VAL A 76 57.38 -3.19 -4.45
C VAL A 76 58.76 -2.69 -4.07
N GLU A 77 59.47 -3.44 -3.24
CA GLU A 77 60.74 -3.04 -2.64
C GLU A 77 61.80 -4.12 -2.82
N LEU A 78 63.07 -3.73 -2.78
CA LEU A 78 64.18 -4.68 -2.71
C LEU A 78 64.18 -5.39 -1.35
N ASP A 79 64.43 -6.71 -1.36
CA ASP A 79 64.55 -7.47 -0.14
C ASP A 79 65.97 -7.29 0.45
N LEU A 80 66.07 -6.37 1.41
CA LEU A 80 67.34 -6.01 2.06
C LEU A 80 67.91 -7.13 2.95
N LYS A 81 67.17 -8.22 3.19
CA LYS A 81 67.65 -9.38 3.97
C LYS A 81 68.38 -10.41 3.11
N GLU A 82 68.28 -10.31 1.78
CA GLU A 82 68.95 -11.16 0.77
C GLU A 82 68.87 -12.68 1.09
N GLU A 83 67.70 -13.18 1.52
CA GLU A 83 67.54 -14.62 1.80
C GLU A 83 67.73 -15.50 0.54
N MET A 84 67.54 -14.92 -0.64
CA MET A 84 67.81 -15.51 -1.95
C MET A 84 68.44 -14.44 -2.84
N GLN A 85 69.38 -14.83 -3.72
CA GLN A 85 69.97 -13.86 -4.65
C GLN A 85 68.90 -13.26 -5.57
N PHE A 86 69.00 -11.95 -5.80
CA PHE A 86 68.07 -11.18 -6.63
C PHE A 86 66.61 -11.21 -6.13
N SER A 87 66.44 -11.20 -4.80
CA SER A 87 65.12 -11.15 -4.16
C SER A 87 64.53 -9.74 -4.07
N PHE A 88 63.20 -9.69 -4.05
CA PHE A 88 62.38 -8.49 -3.86
C PHE A 88 61.08 -8.86 -3.13
N GLN A 89 60.41 -7.87 -2.56
CA GLN A 89 59.20 -8.06 -1.76
C GLN A 89 58.08 -7.14 -2.20
N ILE A 90 56.84 -7.62 -2.04
CA ILE A 90 55.63 -6.81 -2.18
C ILE A 90 55.02 -6.66 -0.79
N VAL A 91 54.94 -5.42 -0.31
CA VAL A 91 54.41 -5.05 1.01
C VAL A 91 53.04 -4.41 0.81
N PHE A 92 52.01 -4.91 1.51
CA PHE A 92 50.66 -4.39 1.42
C PHE A 92 50.35 -3.47 2.61
N GLU A 93 49.83 -2.27 2.35
CA GLU A 93 49.47 -1.32 3.41
C GLU A 93 48.27 -1.85 4.23
N GLY A 94 48.47 -1.98 5.54
CA GLY A 94 47.42 -2.38 6.49
C GLY A 94 47.20 -3.89 6.63
N ASP A 95 48.04 -4.74 6.03
CA ASP A 95 48.10 -6.18 6.25
C ASP A 95 49.52 -6.57 6.71
N ASP A 96 49.65 -7.57 7.59
CA ASP A 96 50.97 -8.09 8.03
C ASP A 96 51.60 -9.04 6.98
N ARG A 97 51.01 -9.11 5.78
CA ARG A 97 51.43 -10.01 4.70
C ARG A 97 52.46 -9.33 3.81
N VAL A 98 53.65 -9.91 3.77
CA VAL A 98 54.71 -9.57 2.81
C VAL A 98 54.90 -10.79 1.89
N GLN A 99 54.86 -10.56 0.58
CA GLN A 99 55.11 -11.61 -0.40
C GLN A 99 56.50 -11.47 -0.98
N PHE A 100 57.34 -12.49 -0.81
CA PHE A 100 58.72 -12.49 -1.29
C PHE A 100 58.85 -13.22 -2.62
N PHE A 101 59.65 -12.64 -3.50
CA PHE A 101 59.99 -13.12 -4.82
C PHE A 101 61.50 -13.09 -5.03
N ALA A 102 62.00 -13.89 -5.97
CA ALA A 102 63.34 -13.74 -6.50
C ALA A 102 63.37 -14.06 -7.99
N ALA A 103 64.26 -13.39 -8.72
CA ALA A 103 64.49 -13.62 -10.14
C ALA A 103 65.79 -14.40 -10.39
N ARG A 104 66.07 -14.78 -11.63
CA ARG A 104 67.27 -15.56 -11.96
C ARG A 104 68.52 -14.69 -12.05
N THR A 105 68.35 -13.44 -12.46
CA THR A 105 69.40 -12.45 -12.64
C THR A 105 68.96 -11.13 -12.06
N GLU A 106 69.93 -10.24 -11.82
CA GLU A 106 69.68 -8.88 -11.37
C GLU A 106 68.81 -8.09 -12.36
N GLU A 107 69.11 -8.20 -13.65
CA GLU A 107 68.35 -7.55 -14.73
C GLU A 107 66.87 -8.00 -14.77
N GLU A 108 66.62 -9.30 -14.58
CA GLU A 108 65.25 -9.82 -14.50
C GLU A 108 64.51 -9.28 -13.27
N ARG A 109 65.17 -9.23 -12.10
CA ARG A 109 64.60 -8.66 -10.87
C ARG A 109 64.16 -7.22 -11.09
N ASP A 110 65.06 -6.38 -11.62
CA ASP A 110 64.80 -4.96 -11.79
C ASP A 110 63.68 -4.71 -12.80
N THR A 111 63.66 -5.49 -13.88
CA THR A 111 62.55 -5.46 -14.87
C THR A 111 61.22 -5.83 -14.22
N TRP A 112 61.18 -6.87 -13.38
CA TRP A 112 59.96 -7.26 -12.68
C TRP A 112 59.51 -6.22 -11.66
N ILE A 113 60.43 -5.61 -10.90
CA ILE A 113 60.11 -4.52 -9.97
C ILE A 113 59.50 -3.35 -10.71
N GLU A 114 60.12 -2.91 -11.81
CA GLU A 114 59.64 -1.79 -12.62
C GLU A 114 58.22 -2.04 -13.14
N VAL A 115 58.00 -3.20 -13.76
CA VAL A 115 56.70 -3.54 -14.37
C VAL A 115 55.61 -3.72 -13.31
N LEU A 116 55.93 -4.30 -12.14
CA LEU A 116 54.99 -4.41 -11.02
C LEU A 116 54.68 -3.03 -10.39
N HIS A 117 55.66 -2.13 -10.35
CA HIS A 117 55.46 -0.76 -9.86
C HIS A 117 54.54 0.04 -10.80
N ILE A 118 54.77 -0.04 -12.11
CA ILE A 118 53.92 0.62 -13.12
C ILE A 118 52.48 0.07 -13.09
N ALA A 119 52.33 -1.24 -12.87
CA ALA A 119 51.05 -1.92 -12.79
C ALA A 119 50.26 -1.67 -11.49
N SER A 120 50.89 -1.09 -10.46
CA SER A 120 50.23 -0.79 -9.19
C SER A 120 49.10 0.23 -9.37
N TYR A 121 48.03 0.07 -8.58
CA TYR A 121 46.89 1.00 -8.60
C TYR A 121 47.32 2.46 -8.35
N GLU A 122 48.26 2.68 -7.46
CA GLU A 122 48.77 4.00 -7.09
C GLU A 122 49.43 4.70 -8.29
N CYS A 123 50.25 3.97 -9.06
CA CYS A 123 50.87 4.49 -10.28
C CYS A 123 49.82 4.76 -11.37
N LEU A 124 48.91 3.81 -11.62
CA LEU A 124 47.82 3.98 -12.59
C LEU A 124 46.91 5.16 -12.24
N LYS A 125 46.65 5.39 -10.95
CA LYS A 125 45.87 6.54 -10.46
C LYS A 125 46.60 7.86 -10.72
N MET A 126 47.90 7.95 -10.43
CA MET A 126 48.69 9.15 -10.75
C MET A 126 48.75 9.43 -12.25
N GLN A 127 48.89 8.38 -13.08
CA GLN A 127 48.84 8.51 -14.53
C GLN A 127 47.48 9.00 -15.01
N LEU A 128 46.38 8.48 -14.45
CA LEU A 128 45.03 8.95 -14.74
C LEU A 128 44.86 10.43 -14.37
N GLU A 129 45.32 10.84 -13.18
CA GLU A 129 45.26 12.24 -12.74
C GLU A 129 46.07 13.18 -13.66
N SER A 130 47.27 12.76 -14.06
CA SER A 130 48.09 13.50 -15.03
C SER A 130 47.42 13.61 -16.41
N LEU A 131 46.84 12.52 -16.92
CA LEU A 131 46.11 12.52 -18.18
C LEU A 131 44.85 13.39 -18.11
N ARG A 132 44.12 13.36 -16.99
CA ARG A 132 42.97 14.25 -16.76
C ARG A 132 43.38 15.72 -16.82
N GLU A 133 44.49 16.07 -16.17
CA GLU A 133 44.99 17.44 -16.19
C GLU A 133 45.47 17.86 -17.59
N GLN A 134 46.17 16.99 -18.31
CA GLN A 134 46.57 17.26 -19.69
C GLN A 134 45.37 17.45 -20.63
N ILE A 135 44.31 16.64 -20.48
CA ILE A 135 43.09 16.79 -21.27
C ILE A 135 42.37 18.08 -20.88
N ARG A 136 42.18 18.34 -19.58
CA ARG A 136 41.57 19.58 -19.08
C ARG A 136 42.28 20.84 -19.60
N ASN A 137 43.61 20.82 -19.64
CA ASN A 137 44.41 21.93 -20.16
C ASN A 137 44.26 22.11 -21.68
N LYS A 138 43.94 21.04 -22.43
CA LYS A 138 43.72 21.09 -23.89
C LYS A 138 42.28 21.38 -24.29
N THR A 139 41.30 20.90 -23.53
CA THR A 139 39.87 20.94 -23.89
C THR A 139 39.06 21.93 -23.06
N GLY A 140 39.62 22.44 -21.95
CA GLY A 140 38.93 23.32 -21.01
C GLY A 140 37.89 22.60 -20.14
N LYS A 141 37.79 21.27 -20.19
CA LYS A 141 36.81 20.45 -19.46
C LYS A 141 37.46 19.18 -18.92
N ASP A 142 37.05 18.71 -17.74
CA ASP A 142 37.45 17.39 -17.27
C ASP A 142 36.72 16.31 -18.09
N PRO A 143 37.42 15.33 -18.66
CA PRO A 143 36.82 14.25 -19.46
C PRO A 143 35.90 13.31 -18.66
N ILE A 144 35.87 13.39 -17.33
CA ILE A 144 35.01 12.59 -16.46
C ILE A 144 33.86 13.45 -15.83
N ASP A 145 33.86 14.76 -16.06
CA ASP A 145 32.79 15.66 -15.57
C ASP A 145 31.57 15.72 -16.50
N ASP A 146 31.59 15.04 -17.66
CA ASP A 146 30.34 14.80 -18.38
C ASP A 146 29.55 13.76 -17.58
N PRO A 147 28.30 14.07 -17.16
CA PRO A 147 27.47 13.10 -16.46
C PRO A 147 27.38 11.82 -17.30
N ASP A 148 27.39 10.67 -16.63
CA ASP A 148 27.15 9.37 -17.27
C ASP A 148 25.97 9.55 -18.25
N PRO A 149 26.10 9.24 -19.56
CA PRO A 149 25.03 9.47 -20.52
C PRO A 149 23.76 8.66 -20.22
N THR A 150 23.82 7.70 -19.29
CA THR A 150 22.66 7.02 -18.69
C THR A 150 22.06 7.73 -17.48
N VAL A 151 22.81 8.64 -16.87
CA VAL A 151 22.41 9.54 -15.79
C VAL A 151 22.20 10.92 -16.41
N LEU A 152 21.14 11.06 -17.21
CA LEU A 152 20.44 12.32 -17.15
C LEU A 152 19.96 12.40 -15.71
N GLU A 153 20.46 13.38 -14.94
CA GLU A 153 19.75 13.74 -13.72
C GLU A 153 18.30 13.96 -14.16
N ASP A 154 17.36 13.17 -13.62
CA ASP A 154 15.91 13.39 -13.72
C ASP A 154 15.52 14.75 -13.08
N ASN A 155 16.45 15.72 -13.04
CA ASN A 155 16.31 17.08 -12.55
C ASN A 155 15.50 17.96 -13.50
N THR A 156 15.13 17.49 -14.71
CA THR A 156 14.03 18.08 -15.48
C THR A 156 12.66 17.45 -15.17
N GLU A 157 12.61 16.36 -14.41
CA GLU A 157 11.40 15.84 -13.75
C GLU A 157 11.37 16.27 -12.25
N THR A 158 12.01 17.39 -11.88
CA THR A 158 11.82 18.02 -10.56
C THR A 158 10.36 18.40 -10.37
N GLY A 159 9.60 17.57 -9.64
CA GLY A 159 8.55 17.93 -8.67
C GLY A 159 7.42 18.89 -9.07
N GLY A 160 7.39 19.39 -10.30
CA GLY A 160 6.46 20.38 -10.80
C GLY A 160 5.91 19.90 -12.11
N ASP A 161 4.76 19.22 -12.03
CA ASP A 161 3.77 19.03 -13.10
C ASP A 161 4.29 18.79 -14.55
N ALA A 162 5.45 18.14 -14.71
CA ALA A 162 6.16 17.92 -15.98
C ALA A 162 5.47 16.90 -16.91
N GLY A 163 4.18 16.65 -16.70
CA GLY A 163 3.33 15.91 -17.61
C GLY A 163 2.05 16.66 -18.00
N THR A 164 1.86 17.92 -17.65
CA THR A 164 0.58 18.61 -17.87
C THR A 164 0.12 18.63 -19.33
N ASP A 165 1.05 18.69 -20.27
CA ASP A 165 0.75 18.85 -21.68
C ASP A 165 0.84 17.53 -22.45
N ASP A 166 -0.20 17.24 -23.22
CA ASP A 166 -0.14 16.19 -24.25
C ASP A 166 1.04 16.46 -25.18
N PRO A 167 1.84 15.44 -25.55
CA PRO A 167 2.96 15.65 -26.45
C PRO A 167 2.46 16.17 -27.80
N ALA A 168 3.10 17.24 -28.29
CA ALA A 168 2.86 17.79 -29.61
C ALA A 168 3.38 16.82 -30.69
N VAL A 169 4.54 16.22 -30.44
CA VAL A 169 5.18 15.22 -31.31
C VAL A 169 5.72 14.08 -30.46
N GLU A 170 5.49 12.86 -30.91
CA GLU A 170 6.11 11.64 -30.39
C GLU A 170 7.01 11.04 -31.47
N ILE A 171 8.21 10.56 -31.10
CA ILE A 171 9.12 9.89 -32.05
C ILE A 171 9.53 8.51 -31.56
N CYS A 172 9.72 7.60 -32.52
CA CYS A 172 10.37 6.31 -32.33
C CYS A 172 11.60 6.21 -33.21
N ILE A 173 12.62 5.51 -32.73
CA ILE A 173 13.92 5.42 -33.37
C ILE A 173 14.20 3.96 -33.70
N THR A 174 14.77 3.70 -34.87
CA THR A 174 15.36 2.42 -35.23
C THR A 174 16.71 2.65 -35.89
N CYS A 175 17.64 1.69 -35.75
CA CYS A 175 18.89 1.72 -36.50
C CYS A 175 19.01 0.48 -37.39
N SER A 176 19.87 0.56 -38.40
CA SER A 176 20.17 -0.58 -39.29
C SER A 176 21.62 -0.57 -39.72
N GLY A 177 22.24 -1.76 -39.70
CA GLY A 177 23.63 -1.94 -40.09
C GLY A 177 24.64 -1.31 -39.14
N LEU A 178 24.39 -1.33 -37.83
CA LEU A 178 25.38 -0.85 -36.85
C LEU A 178 26.63 -1.76 -36.86
N PRO A 179 27.85 -1.20 -36.78
CA PRO A 179 29.09 -1.95 -36.87
C PRO A 179 29.29 -2.86 -35.67
N LYS A 180 29.88 -4.03 -35.91
CA LYS A 180 30.37 -4.93 -34.86
C LYS A 180 31.77 -4.49 -34.44
N GLU A 181 32.14 -4.80 -33.19
CA GLU A 181 33.53 -4.63 -32.75
C GLU A 181 34.49 -5.51 -33.59
N PRO A 182 35.79 -5.17 -33.65
CA PRO A 182 36.80 -5.97 -34.37
C PRO A 182 36.87 -7.44 -33.93
N ASN A 183 36.49 -7.75 -32.69
CA ASN A 183 36.42 -9.12 -32.14
C ASN A 183 35.13 -9.88 -32.56
N GLY A 184 34.27 -9.27 -33.37
CA GLY A 184 33.00 -9.83 -33.81
C GLY A 184 31.83 -9.66 -32.84
N ARG A 185 32.00 -8.97 -31.70
CA ARG A 185 30.94 -8.69 -30.73
C ARG A 185 29.88 -7.78 -31.38
N THR A 186 28.64 -8.22 -31.31
CA THR A 186 27.47 -7.42 -31.68
C THR A 186 27.27 -6.28 -30.67
N PRO A 187 26.99 -5.04 -31.11
CA PRO A 187 26.83 -3.91 -30.21
C PRO A 187 25.59 -4.06 -29.32
N ASN A 188 25.55 -3.28 -28.24
CA ASN A 188 24.39 -3.05 -27.39
C ASN A 188 23.92 -1.60 -27.57
N PRO A 189 23.10 -1.30 -28.59
CA PRO A 189 22.80 0.08 -28.97
C PRO A 189 22.01 0.84 -27.91
N PHE A 190 22.35 2.12 -27.75
CA PHE A 190 21.69 3.11 -26.91
C PHE A 190 21.71 4.45 -27.64
N VAL A 191 20.61 5.22 -27.58
CA VAL A 191 20.55 6.54 -28.22
C VAL A 191 20.32 7.60 -27.16
N SER A 192 21.21 8.59 -27.13
CA SER A 192 21.04 9.82 -26.36
C SER A 192 20.53 10.92 -27.28
N ILE A 193 19.45 11.59 -26.87
CA ILE A 193 18.74 12.61 -27.64
C ILE A 193 19.00 13.98 -26.99
N HIS A 194 19.50 14.90 -27.80
CA HIS A 194 19.75 16.28 -27.40
C HIS A 194 18.97 17.24 -28.29
N ILE A 195 18.55 18.38 -27.73
CA ILE A 195 17.87 19.43 -28.47
C ILE A 195 18.63 20.76 -28.39
N MET A 196 18.44 21.60 -29.38
CA MET A 196 18.92 22.99 -29.40
C MET A 196 17.86 23.85 -30.10
N ALA A 197 17.35 24.87 -29.41
CA ALA A 197 16.35 25.79 -29.95
C ALA A 197 17.02 27.10 -30.39
N PRO A 198 17.13 27.40 -31.70
CA PRO A 198 17.73 28.66 -32.14
C PRO A 198 17.00 29.90 -31.57
N PRO A 199 17.73 30.97 -31.16
CA PRO A 199 19.15 31.24 -31.42
C PRO A 199 20.14 30.61 -30.44
N ASP A 200 19.67 29.81 -29.48
CA ASP A 200 20.55 29.16 -28.49
C ASP A 200 21.60 28.29 -29.18
N GLN A 201 22.83 28.32 -28.66
CA GLN A 201 23.96 27.56 -29.19
C GLN A 201 24.31 26.33 -28.35
N GLN A 202 23.61 26.12 -27.23
CA GLN A 202 23.88 25.03 -26.30
C GLN A 202 22.96 23.83 -26.59
N TRP A 203 23.57 22.64 -26.64
CA TRP A 203 22.82 21.39 -26.67
C TRP A 203 22.36 21.04 -25.26
N LEU A 204 21.07 20.74 -25.12
CA LEU A 204 20.45 20.27 -23.89
C LEU A 204 20.11 18.79 -24.03
N GLY A 205 20.47 17.97 -23.04
CA GLY A 205 20.00 16.59 -22.94
C GLY A 205 18.48 16.59 -22.80
N HIS A 206 17.78 15.87 -23.68
CA HIS A 206 16.32 15.84 -23.72
C HIS A 206 15.77 14.49 -23.26
N ALA A 207 16.29 13.41 -23.82
CA ALA A 207 15.82 12.07 -23.56
C ALA A 207 16.88 11.02 -23.93
N HIS A 208 16.58 9.76 -23.63
CA HIS A 208 17.34 8.60 -24.08
C HIS A 208 16.40 7.43 -24.39
N THR A 209 16.86 6.47 -25.19
CA THR A 209 16.19 5.18 -25.41
C THR A 209 16.58 4.16 -24.34
N GLU A 210 15.94 2.98 -24.37
CA GLU A 210 16.48 1.79 -23.72
C GLU A 210 17.81 1.34 -24.37
N VAL A 211 18.52 0.46 -23.68
CA VAL A 211 19.66 -0.28 -24.25
C VAL A 211 19.14 -1.61 -24.83
N VAL A 212 19.33 -1.82 -26.12
CA VAL A 212 18.98 -3.08 -26.81
C VAL A 212 20.19 -4.00 -26.81
N GLU A 213 20.06 -5.25 -26.35
CA GLU A 213 21.20 -6.16 -26.25
C GLU A 213 21.50 -6.87 -27.58
N LYS A 214 22.79 -6.89 -27.96
CA LYS A 214 23.35 -7.72 -29.05
C LYS A 214 22.59 -7.61 -30.37
N GLU A 215 22.34 -6.38 -30.83
CA GLU A 215 21.57 -6.12 -32.04
C GLU A 215 22.25 -5.10 -32.96
N CYS A 216 22.36 -5.42 -34.26
CA CYS A 216 22.87 -4.50 -35.28
C CYS A 216 21.76 -3.64 -35.90
N ASN A 217 20.50 -4.07 -35.76
CA ASN A 217 19.32 -3.41 -36.31
C ASN A 217 18.27 -3.15 -35.21
N PRO A 218 18.61 -2.36 -34.18
CA PRO A 218 17.76 -2.17 -33.01
C PRO A 218 16.47 -1.42 -33.38
N ILE A 219 15.36 -1.84 -32.78
CA ILE A 219 14.09 -1.10 -32.75
C ILE A 219 13.90 -0.62 -31.32
N PHE A 220 13.97 0.69 -31.07
CA PHE A 220 13.73 1.23 -29.74
C PHE A 220 12.22 1.40 -29.50
N LEU A 221 11.72 0.77 -28.45
CA LEU A 221 10.30 0.69 -28.08
C LEU A 221 9.87 1.87 -27.22
N LYS A 222 10.80 2.49 -26.47
CA LYS A 222 10.54 3.73 -25.72
C LYS A 222 10.31 4.89 -26.69
N THR A 223 9.18 5.56 -26.54
CA THR A 223 8.86 6.76 -27.33
C THR A 223 9.48 7.98 -26.68
N VAL A 224 10.06 8.87 -27.49
CA VAL A 224 10.53 10.19 -27.04
C VAL A 224 9.44 11.22 -27.32
N SER A 225 9.04 11.95 -26.29
CA SER A 225 7.94 12.92 -26.34
C SER A 225 8.46 14.35 -26.34
N PHE A 226 7.74 15.22 -27.05
CA PHE A 226 8.03 16.64 -27.23
C PHE A 226 6.76 17.45 -26.92
N SER A 227 6.73 18.21 -25.82
CA SER A 227 5.55 18.94 -25.34
C SER A 227 5.55 20.42 -25.79
N GLU A 228 4.38 21.07 -25.86
CA GLU A 228 4.29 22.48 -26.29
C GLU A 228 4.98 23.47 -25.32
N SER A 229 5.04 23.13 -24.02
CA SER A 229 5.74 23.92 -22.99
C SER A 229 7.26 23.83 -23.08
N SER A 230 7.80 22.78 -23.71
CA SER A 230 9.21 22.74 -24.07
C SER A 230 9.45 23.71 -25.24
N VAL A 231 10.62 24.35 -25.31
CA VAL A 231 11.02 25.47 -26.21
C VAL A 231 11.04 25.08 -27.70
N LEU A 232 10.00 24.43 -28.19
CA LEU A 232 9.99 23.70 -29.44
C LEU A 232 9.38 24.57 -30.54
N ARG A 233 10.24 24.92 -31.48
CA ARG A 233 9.88 25.51 -32.76
C ARG A 233 10.15 24.46 -33.83
N LYS A 234 9.55 24.60 -35.01
CA LYS A 234 9.93 23.76 -36.18
C LYS A 234 11.44 23.83 -36.48
N SER A 235 12.09 24.94 -36.13
CA SER A 235 13.53 25.15 -36.25
C SER A 235 14.38 24.47 -35.16
N THR A 236 13.79 23.87 -34.14
CA THR A 236 14.53 23.15 -33.09
C THR A 236 15.33 22.02 -33.73
N ARG A 237 16.64 22.01 -33.47
CA ARG A 237 17.55 20.97 -33.93
C ARG A 237 17.56 19.83 -32.92
N VAL A 238 17.51 18.61 -33.42
CA VAL A 238 17.60 17.36 -32.66
C VAL A 238 18.88 16.66 -33.06
N LYS A 239 19.71 16.31 -32.08
CA LYS A 239 20.93 15.52 -32.24
C LYS A 239 20.73 14.16 -31.61
N LEU A 240 20.91 13.11 -32.39
CA LEU A 240 20.93 11.73 -31.90
C LEU A 240 22.37 11.26 -31.85
N VAL A 241 22.81 10.77 -30.70
CA VAL A 241 24.13 10.15 -30.52
C VAL A 241 23.91 8.69 -30.17
N ILE A 242 24.42 7.80 -31.02
CA ILE A 242 24.27 6.36 -30.91
C ILE A 242 25.53 5.81 -30.24
N PHE A 243 25.34 5.05 -29.16
CA PHE A 243 26.40 4.43 -28.37
C PHE A 243 26.27 2.90 -28.39
N ASP A 244 27.40 2.22 -28.24
CA ASP A 244 27.48 0.82 -27.83
C ASP A 244 27.75 0.74 -26.33
N CYS A 245 26.78 0.23 -25.57
CA CYS A 245 26.90 0.02 -24.14
C CYS A 245 27.78 -1.20 -23.84
N LYS A 246 29.03 -0.95 -23.42
CA LYS A 246 29.98 -2.02 -23.06
C LYS A 246 29.61 -2.66 -21.74
N GLU A 247 29.34 -1.85 -20.73
CA GLU A 247 28.95 -2.27 -19.38
C GLU A 247 27.92 -1.32 -18.77
N ARG A 248 26.71 -1.85 -18.49
CA ARG A 248 25.60 -1.06 -17.94
C ARG A 248 25.78 -0.61 -16.49
N LEU A 249 26.55 -1.36 -15.70
CA LEU A 249 26.70 -1.09 -14.27
C LEU A 249 27.57 0.13 -13.99
N THR A 250 28.56 0.36 -14.84
CA THR A 250 29.56 1.43 -14.75
C THR A 250 29.26 2.59 -15.71
N GLY A 251 28.21 2.49 -16.53
CA GLY A 251 27.90 3.48 -17.56
C GLY A 251 28.88 3.48 -18.73
N THR A 252 29.72 2.44 -18.87
CA THR A 252 30.79 2.42 -19.88
C THR A 252 30.20 2.26 -21.28
N MET A 253 30.40 3.26 -22.14
CA MET A 253 29.87 3.34 -23.50
C MET A 253 30.93 3.80 -24.51
N SER A 254 30.79 3.38 -25.77
CA SER A 254 31.58 3.92 -26.90
C SER A 254 30.65 4.47 -27.98
N GLN A 255 30.91 5.68 -28.47
CA GLN A 255 30.10 6.28 -29.53
C GLN A 255 30.30 5.52 -30.85
N ILE A 256 29.18 5.14 -31.50
CA ILE A 256 29.14 4.56 -32.85
C ILE A 256 29.02 5.67 -33.89
N GLY A 257 28.15 6.65 -33.66
CA GLY A 257 27.93 7.72 -34.62
C GLY A 257 26.85 8.70 -34.16
N GLN A 258 26.66 9.77 -34.93
CA GLN A 258 25.66 10.79 -34.62
C GLN A 258 24.98 11.34 -35.88
N VAL A 259 23.79 11.92 -35.70
CA VAL A 259 23.05 12.67 -36.73
C VAL A 259 22.41 13.91 -36.13
N ILE A 260 22.19 14.92 -36.96
CA ILE A 260 21.47 16.15 -36.60
C ILE A 260 20.42 16.43 -37.68
N PHE A 261 19.20 16.74 -37.25
CA PHE A 261 18.09 17.17 -38.11
C PHE A 261 17.24 18.21 -37.37
N THR A 262 16.30 18.86 -38.05
CA THR A 262 15.31 19.74 -37.43
C THR A 262 13.97 19.05 -37.26
N LEU A 263 13.15 19.47 -36.29
CA LEU A 263 11.77 18.97 -36.19
C LEU A 263 10.98 19.19 -37.50
N SER A 264 11.28 20.27 -38.23
CA SER A 264 10.70 20.51 -39.57
C SER A 264 11.08 19.41 -40.57
N ASP A 265 12.34 18.97 -40.59
CA ASP A 265 12.80 17.91 -41.51
C ASP A 265 12.06 16.60 -41.25
N LEU A 266 11.73 16.32 -39.98
CA LEU A 266 11.02 15.11 -39.58
C LEU A 266 9.53 15.17 -39.95
N ILE A 267 8.86 16.28 -39.61
CA ILE A 267 7.43 16.47 -39.87
C ILE A 267 7.11 16.57 -41.37
N THR A 268 8.04 17.08 -42.19
CA THR A 268 7.86 17.18 -43.64
C THR A 268 8.33 15.95 -44.41
N ALA A 269 8.90 14.95 -43.72
CA ALA A 269 9.36 13.73 -44.36
C ALA A 269 8.18 12.89 -44.89
N PRO A 270 8.33 12.18 -46.02
CA PRO A 270 7.32 11.25 -46.52
C PRO A 270 6.98 10.21 -45.45
N ASP A 271 5.69 9.90 -45.32
CA ASP A 271 5.17 8.95 -44.31
C ASP A 271 5.61 9.25 -42.87
N ASN A 272 5.97 10.50 -42.56
CA ASN A 272 6.52 10.94 -41.28
C ASN A 272 7.75 10.12 -40.85
N ARG A 273 8.57 9.72 -41.83
CA ARG A 273 9.72 8.84 -41.65
C ARG A 273 10.99 9.44 -42.25
N LEU A 274 11.94 9.78 -41.39
CA LEU A 274 13.24 10.34 -41.77
C LEU A 274 14.35 9.30 -41.58
N THR A 275 15.06 8.94 -42.65
CA THR A 275 16.21 8.02 -42.61
C THR A 275 17.51 8.77 -42.93
N LEU A 276 18.49 8.68 -42.04
CA LEU A 276 19.77 9.38 -42.11
C LEU A 276 20.94 8.40 -41.97
N ARG A 277 22.07 8.71 -42.61
CA ARG A 277 23.33 7.96 -42.42
C ARG A 277 24.06 8.49 -41.19
N LEU A 278 24.64 7.58 -40.39
CA LEU A 278 25.36 7.93 -39.18
C LEU A 278 26.75 8.51 -39.53
N ASN A 279 27.07 9.65 -38.93
CA ASN A 279 28.42 10.22 -39.02
C ASN A 279 29.28 9.61 -37.91
N SER A 280 30.22 8.73 -38.28
CA SER A 280 31.19 8.13 -37.36
C SER A 280 32.42 9.04 -37.17
N SER A 281 33.05 8.98 -35.99
CA SER A 281 34.28 9.71 -35.67
C SER A 281 35.52 9.16 -36.39
N ASP A 282 35.47 7.91 -36.84
CA ASP A 282 36.56 7.20 -37.52
C ASP A 282 36.38 7.12 -39.06
N PHE A 283 35.37 7.81 -39.61
CA PHE A 283 35.02 7.79 -41.04
C PHE A 283 34.67 6.41 -41.62
N SER A 284 34.35 5.41 -40.77
CA SER A 284 33.81 4.10 -41.19
C SER A 284 32.29 4.15 -41.45
N GLU A 285 31.74 3.15 -42.16
CA GLU A 285 30.28 3.04 -42.37
C GLU A 285 29.57 2.77 -41.03
N GLY A 286 29.10 3.82 -40.35
CA GLY A 286 28.47 3.74 -39.03
C GLY A 286 27.05 3.17 -39.01
N GLY A 287 26.45 2.87 -40.17
CA GLY A 287 25.07 2.42 -40.32
C GLY A 287 24.07 3.55 -40.61
N THR A 288 22.78 3.26 -40.46
CA THR A 288 21.68 4.22 -40.66
C THR A 288 20.76 4.30 -39.44
N VAL A 289 20.12 5.45 -39.27
CA VAL A 289 19.08 5.68 -38.27
C VAL A 289 17.81 6.13 -38.96
N THR A 290 16.68 5.59 -38.54
CA THR A 290 15.34 5.95 -38.99
C THR A 290 14.54 6.48 -37.82
N VAL A 291 13.95 7.66 -38.00
CA VAL A 291 13.07 8.31 -37.02
C VAL A 291 11.67 8.36 -37.60
N MET A 292 10.69 7.85 -36.87
CA MET A 292 9.27 7.92 -37.21
C MET A 292 8.58 8.87 -36.25
N SER A 293 7.70 9.75 -36.74
CA SER A 293 6.96 10.71 -35.91
C SER A 293 5.45 10.59 -35.98
N TRP A 294 4.80 10.93 -34.87
CA TRP A 294 3.36 11.09 -34.75
C TRP A 294 3.06 12.47 -34.17
N GLU A 295 2.29 13.27 -34.91
CA GLU A 295 1.83 14.59 -34.46
C GLU A 295 0.46 14.49 -33.81
N ASN A 296 0.22 15.36 -32.82
CA ASN A 296 -1.11 15.56 -32.28
C ASN A 296 -1.98 16.36 -33.28
N ASP A 297 -3.17 15.86 -33.61
CA ASP A 297 -4.10 16.47 -34.57
C ASP A 297 -4.42 17.95 -34.25
N GLU A 298 -4.53 18.30 -32.96
CA GLU A 298 -4.78 19.69 -32.54
C GLU A 298 -3.59 20.61 -32.87
N TYR A 299 -2.36 20.11 -32.66
CA TYR A 299 -1.12 20.81 -32.96
C TYR A 299 -0.91 20.94 -34.48
N ALA A 300 -1.14 19.86 -35.23
CA ALA A 300 -1.05 19.84 -36.69
C ALA A 300 -2.03 20.85 -37.33
N THR A 301 -3.28 20.91 -36.84
CA THR A 301 -4.30 21.84 -37.33
C THR A 301 -3.94 23.30 -37.04
N ARG A 302 -3.42 23.60 -35.85
CA ARG A 302 -2.99 24.95 -35.46
C ARG A 302 -1.81 25.43 -36.30
N ASN A 303 -0.83 24.55 -36.54
CA ASN A 303 0.32 24.87 -37.37
C ASN A 303 -0.03 25.04 -38.85
N SER A 304 -0.98 24.27 -39.38
CA SER A 304 -1.47 24.42 -40.76
C SER A 304 -2.08 25.81 -41.00
N ARG A 305 -2.85 26.32 -40.03
CA ARG A 305 -3.43 27.68 -40.08
C ARG A 305 -2.39 28.81 -40.05
N MET A 306 -1.25 28.61 -39.41
CA MET A 306 -0.16 29.60 -39.40
C MET A 306 0.65 29.65 -40.70
N THR A 307 0.63 28.57 -41.50
CA THR A 307 1.35 28.50 -42.78
C THR A 307 0.53 28.96 -44.00
N THR A 308 -0.80 28.93 -43.93
CA THR A 308 -1.68 29.49 -44.95
C THR A 308 -2.03 30.93 -44.59
N GLY A 309 -1.23 31.89 -45.05
CA GLY A 309 -1.45 33.31 -44.80
C GLY A 309 -2.79 33.81 -45.37
N SER A 310 -3.82 33.84 -44.52
CA SER A 310 -4.93 34.79 -44.64
C SER A 310 -4.73 35.84 -43.55
N LEU A 311 -4.08 36.94 -43.92
CA LEU A 311 -4.08 38.16 -43.13
C LEU A 311 -5.47 38.79 -43.24
N GLU A 312 -6.40 38.35 -42.40
CA GLU A 312 -7.48 39.25 -41.98
C GLU A 312 -7.01 39.84 -40.64
N GLU A 313 -6.73 41.14 -40.67
CA GLU A 313 -6.44 41.94 -39.49
C GLU A 313 -7.65 41.84 -38.54
N GLU A 314 -7.52 41.11 -37.43
CA GLU A 314 -8.44 41.27 -36.31
C GLU A 314 -8.15 42.62 -35.64
N SER A 315 -8.83 43.65 -36.16
CA SER A 315 -9.02 44.91 -35.46
C SER A 315 -9.71 44.64 -34.12
N SER A 316 -9.07 45.08 -33.06
CA SER A 316 -9.56 45.06 -31.68
C SER A 316 -10.85 45.86 -31.49
N SER A 317 -12.00 45.17 -31.42
CA SER A 317 -13.18 45.57 -30.63
C SER A 317 -14.31 44.55 -30.84
N ASP A 318 -14.56 43.66 -29.88
CA ASP A 318 -15.88 43.44 -29.25
C ASP A 318 -15.93 42.20 -28.34
N GLN A 319 -16.75 42.33 -27.31
CA GLN A 319 -16.93 41.44 -26.16
C GLN A 319 -17.71 40.16 -26.47
N ASP A 320 -17.54 39.17 -25.58
CA ASP A 320 -18.49 38.09 -25.24
C ASP A 320 -19.10 37.26 -26.39
N GLY A 321 -18.33 36.25 -26.83
CA GLY A 321 -18.87 35.05 -27.49
C GLY A 321 -18.40 33.78 -26.76
N PRO A 322 -19.20 32.69 -26.72
CA PRO A 322 -18.84 31.50 -25.96
C PRO A 322 -17.61 30.86 -26.59
N VAL A 323 -16.50 30.83 -25.84
CA VAL A 323 -15.29 30.08 -26.17
C VAL A 323 -15.71 28.64 -26.48
N ARG A 324 -15.60 28.22 -27.75
CA ARG A 324 -15.90 26.84 -28.14
C ARG A 324 -15.03 25.90 -27.30
N PRO A 325 -15.60 24.90 -26.60
CA PRO A 325 -14.83 24.03 -25.73
C PRO A 325 -13.80 23.22 -26.54
N ARG A 326 -12.53 23.29 -26.10
CA ARG A 326 -11.41 22.51 -26.66
C ARG A 326 -11.76 21.01 -26.66
N ARG A 327 -11.57 20.33 -27.79
CA ARG A 327 -11.82 18.88 -27.92
C ARG A 327 -10.62 18.10 -27.37
N LYS A 328 -10.56 17.93 -26.05
CA LYS A 328 -9.53 17.13 -25.37
C LYS A 328 -9.29 15.78 -26.07
N SER A 329 -8.02 15.46 -26.31
CA SER A 329 -7.60 14.20 -26.92
C SER A 329 -8.03 13.00 -26.06
N SER A 330 -8.10 11.81 -26.67
CA SER A 330 -8.40 10.58 -25.91
C SER A 330 -7.33 10.28 -24.85
N LYS A 331 -6.09 10.76 -25.04
CA LYS A 331 -4.97 10.61 -24.10
C LYS A 331 -5.17 11.49 -22.85
N THR A 332 -5.52 12.78 -23.03
CA THR A 332 -5.81 13.71 -21.91
C THR A 332 -6.96 13.19 -21.05
N LYS A 333 -8.00 12.65 -21.68
CA LYS A 333 -9.19 12.12 -20.99
C LYS A 333 -8.83 10.98 -20.03
N CYS A 334 -7.95 10.06 -20.44
CA CYS A 334 -7.55 8.92 -19.62
C CYS A 334 -6.83 9.33 -18.34
N ARG A 335 -5.94 10.34 -18.42
CA ARG A 335 -5.25 10.90 -17.25
C ARG A 335 -6.16 11.78 -16.39
N ASP A 336 -6.97 12.62 -17.00
CA ASP A 336 -7.90 13.50 -16.28
C ASP A 336 -8.89 12.70 -15.42
N MET A 337 -9.25 11.47 -15.83
CA MET A 337 -10.07 10.57 -15.02
C MET A 337 -9.40 10.10 -13.72
N LEU A 338 -8.07 10.11 -13.64
CA LEU A 338 -7.31 9.67 -12.47
C LEU A 338 -7.07 10.80 -11.46
N LYS A 339 -6.88 12.04 -11.93
CA LYS A 339 -6.60 13.23 -11.10
C LYS A 339 -7.46 13.37 -9.82
N PRO A 340 -8.76 13.01 -9.81
CA PRO A 340 -9.55 13.25 -8.61
C PRO A 340 -9.17 12.32 -7.46
N PHE A 341 -8.63 11.12 -7.72
CA PHE A 341 -8.28 10.12 -6.69
C PHE A 341 -6.78 9.83 -6.57
N TYR A 342 -5.96 10.34 -7.48
CA TYR A 342 -4.54 10.04 -7.52
C TYR A 342 -3.68 11.30 -7.52
N ASN A 343 -2.59 11.25 -6.76
CA ASN A 343 -1.49 12.22 -6.75
C ASN A 343 -0.32 11.69 -7.59
N ASN A 344 0.60 12.59 -7.97
CA ASN A 344 1.89 12.27 -8.58
C ASN A 344 1.79 11.24 -9.72
N ILE A 345 0.84 11.47 -10.64
CA ILE A 345 0.57 10.57 -11.76
C ILE A 345 1.73 10.67 -12.75
N MET A 346 2.53 9.61 -12.83
CA MET A 346 3.62 9.47 -13.78
C MET A 346 3.13 8.78 -15.05
N THR A 347 3.78 9.06 -16.18
CA THR A 347 3.45 8.45 -17.47
C THR A 347 4.71 8.14 -18.26
N LYS A 348 4.79 6.96 -18.84
CA LYS A 348 5.80 6.61 -19.86
C LYS A 348 5.08 6.05 -21.09
N THR A 349 5.62 6.33 -22.27
CA THR A 349 4.99 6.03 -23.56
C THR A 349 5.87 5.12 -24.39
N PHE A 350 5.26 4.14 -25.04
CA PHE A 350 5.94 3.13 -25.84
C PHE A 350 5.19 2.90 -27.15
N ARG A 351 5.91 2.47 -28.18
CA ARG A 351 5.28 1.92 -29.40
C ARG A 351 5.85 0.55 -29.71
N PHE A 352 4.96 -0.41 -29.93
CA PHE A 352 5.35 -1.80 -30.19
C PHE A 352 4.88 -2.28 -31.56
N PRO A 353 5.72 -3.02 -32.31
CA PRO A 353 5.31 -3.65 -33.55
C PRO A 353 4.36 -4.83 -33.31
N THR A 354 3.34 -4.93 -34.16
CA THR A 354 2.39 -6.04 -34.19
C THR A 354 2.74 -7.05 -35.29
N SER A 355 2.17 -8.25 -35.20
CA SER A 355 2.41 -9.33 -36.19
C SER A 355 1.99 -8.96 -37.63
N ASP A 356 1.14 -7.95 -37.80
CA ASP A 356 0.68 -7.44 -39.11
C ASP A 356 1.46 -6.22 -39.62
N GLY A 357 2.58 -5.89 -38.96
CA GLY A 357 3.47 -4.79 -39.34
C GLY A 357 2.96 -3.39 -38.98
N SER A 358 1.84 -3.28 -38.26
CA SER A 358 1.43 -2.00 -37.65
C SER A 358 2.11 -1.76 -36.30
N MET A 359 1.89 -0.58 -35.72
CA MET A 359 2.41 -0.22 -34.39
C MET A 359 1.23 0.05 -33.45
N ILE A 360 1.31 -0.47 -32.24
CA ILE A 360 0.42 -0.08 -31.14
C ILE A 360 1.11 0.97 -30.28
N SER A 361 0.36 1.99 -29.84
CA SER A 361 0.82 2.97 -28.86
C SER A 361 0.34 2.57 -27.48
N VAL A 362 1.26 2.55 -26.53
CA VAL A 362 1.01 2.14 -25.14
C VAL A 362 1.44 3.25 -24.20
N HIS A 363 0.51 3.70 -23.36
CA HIS A 363 0.75 4.64 -22.28
C HIS A 363 0.67 3.89 -20.96
N GLU A 364 1.77 3.89 -20.22
CA GLU A 364 1.87 3.30 -18.90
C GLU A 364 1.81 4.40 -17.85
N TYR A 365 0.86 4.29 -16.90
CA TYR A 365 0.65 5.25 -15.82
C TYR A 365 0.89 4.60 -14.46
N MET A 366 1.45 5.37 -13.53
CA MET A 366 1.46 5.03 -12.11
C MET A 366 0.98 6.23 -11.28
N GLY A 367 -0.01 6.03 -10.43
CA GLY A 367 -0.57 7.07 -9.56
C GLY A 367 -0.62 6.65 -8.11
N GLU A 368 -0.35 7.58 -7.21
CA GLU A 368 -0.40 7.39 -5.75
C GLU A 368 -1.81 7.68 -5.23
N SER A 369 -2.41 6.75 -4.47
CA SER A 369 -3.81 6.91 -4.02
C SER A 369 -3.93 8.02 -2.98
N LYS A 370 -4.81 9.00 -3.22
CA LYS A 370 -5.19 10.02 -2.22
C LYS A 370 -5.84 9.41 -0.97
N LEU A 371 -6.36 8.18 -1.08
CA LEU A 371 -6.98 7.49 0.06
C LEU A 371 -5.96 6.89 1.04
N CYS A 372 -4.67 6.86 0.68
CA CYS A 372 -3.63 6.14 1.42
C CYS A 372 -3.57 6.55 2.91
N PHE A 373 -3.70 7.84 3.22
CA PHE A 373 -3.75 8.37 4.58
C PHE A 373 -5.17 8.68 5.06
N TYR A 374 -6.02 9.15 4.15
CA TYR A 374 -7.39 9.58 4.46
C TYR A 374 -8.24 8.43 5.03
N PHE A 375 -8.20 7.25 4.42
CA PHE A 375 -9.08 6.15 4.84
C PHE A 375 -8.67 5.54 6.20
N PRO A 376 -7.37 5.34 6.50
CA PRO A 376 -6.92 5.01 7.85
C PRO A 376 -7.37 6.02 8.92
N GLN A 377 -7.38 7.32 8.62
CA GLN A 377 -7.89 8.33 9.56
C GLN A 377 -9.39 8.15 9.86
N LEU A 378 -10.22 7.85 8.85
CA LEU A 378 -11.64 7.55 9.06
C LEU A 378 -11.84 6.34 9.99
N LEU A 379 -11.10 5.26 9.75
CA LEU A 379 -11.18 4.05 10.57
C LEU A 379 -10.72 4.31 12.00
N LEU A 380 -9.62 5.01 12.20
CA LEU A 380 -9.13 5.37 13.54
C LEU A 380 -10.16 6.20 14.30
N LYS A 381 -10.84 7.16 13.67
CA LYS A 381 -11.91 7.96 14.28
C LYS A 381 -13.08 7.09 14.76
N GLU A 382 -13.52 6.14 13.94
CA GLU A 382 -14.58 5.19 14.32
C GLU A 382 -14.12 4.26 15.46
N TRP A 383 -12.90 3.71 15.38
CA TRP A 383 -12.39 2.80 16.40
C TRP A 383 -12.10 3.49 17.74
N ILE A 384 -11.62 4.72 17.75
CA ILE A 384 -11.46 5.54 18.95
C ILE A 384 -12.81 5.71 19.65
N THR A 385 -13.88 5.97 18.88
CA THR A 385 -15.24 6.08 19.41
C THR A 385 -15.71 4.75 19.99
N GLU A 386 -15.45 3.64 19.28
CA GLU A 386 -15.80 2.30 19.74
C GLU A 386 -15.05 1.91 21.02
N GLU A 387 -13.74 2.17 21.13
CA GLU A 387 -12.96 1.86 22.35
C GLU A 387 -13.43 2.69 23.55
N ARG A 388 -13.77 3.98 23.36
CA ARG A 388 -14.33 4.81 24.44
C ARG A 388 -15.63 4.24 24.97
N ALA A 389 -16.53 3.82 24.07
CA ALA A 389 -17.79 3.19 24.45
C ALA A 389 -17.57 1.86 25.21
N ARG A 390 -16.54 1.08 24.87
CA ARG A 390 -16.19 -0.15 25.59
C ARG A 390 -15.68 0.12 27.01
N ILE A 391 -14.85 1.15 27.17
CA ILE A 391 -14.36 1.57 28.49
C ILE A 391 -15.53 2.00 29.38
N GLU A 392 -16.43 2.83 28.84
CA GLU A 392 -17.64 3.27 29.55
C GLU A 392 -18.53 2.08 29.95
N GLN A 393 -18.77 1.14 29.03
CA GLN A 393 -19.54 -0.10 29.33
C GLN A 393 -18.92 -0.93 30.47
N LEU A 394 -17.59 -1.06 30.51
CA LEU A 394 -16.90 -1.76 31.58
C LEU A 394 -16.97 -0.98 32.90
N GLN A 395 -16.93 0.35 32.87
CA GLN A 395 -17.10 1.21 34.05
C GLN A 395 -18.51 1.10 34.62
N ASP A 396 -19.53 1.04 33.77
CA ASP A 396 -20.94 0.95 34.15
C ASP A 396 -21.29 -0.32 34.95
N LEU A 397 -20.49 -1.40 34.82
CA LEU A 397 -20.64 -2.59 35.65
C LEU A 397 -20.50 -2.30 37.17
N GLY A 398 -19.83 -1.21 37.54
CA GLY A 398 -19.49 -0.87 38.92
C GLY A 398 -18.51 -1.87 39.54
N GLU A 399 -18.41 -1.90 40.87
CA GLU A 399 -17.50 -2.80 41.60
C GLU A 399 -17.95 -4.28 41.51
N LEU A 400 -17.02 -5.18 41.21
CA LEU A 400 -17.21 -6.63 41.16
C LEU A 400 -16.36 -7.30 42.25
N LYS A 401 -16.63 -8.58 42.58
CA LYS A 401 -15.85 -9.31 43.60
C LYS A 401 -14.68 -10.10 42.99
N GLY A 402 -13.54 -10.05 43.67
CA GLY A 402 -12.43 -10.98 43.46
C GLY A 402 -11.90 -10.97 42.03
N ARG A 403 -11.82 -12.15 41.39
CA ARG A 403 -11.24 -12.29 40.05
C ARG A 403 -11.92 -11.46 38.96
N TRP A 404 -13.22 -11.15 39.12
CA TRP A 404 -13.98 -10.40 38.12
C TRP A 404 -13.61 -8.93 38.08
N GLU A 405 -13.28 -8.35 39.23
CA GLU A 405 -12.79 -6.97 39.30
C GLU A 405 -11.42 -6.83 38.66
N GLN A 406 -10.51 -7.76 38.96
CA GLN A 406 -9.19 -7.79 38.34
C GLN A 406 -9.31 -7.92 36.81
N LEU A 407 -10.16 -8.82 36.33
CA LEU A 407 -10.37 -9.03 34.90
C LEU A 407 -10.97 -7.79 34.20
N LYS A 408 -11.91 -7.12 34.87
CA LYS A 408 -12.50 -5.86 34.40
C LYS A 408 -11.44 -4.77 34.30
N MET A 409 -10.58 -4.62 35.30
CA MET A 409 -9.46 -3.67 35.31
C MET A 409 -8.45 -3.99 34.20
N ASP A 410 -8.07 -5.25 34.03
CA ASP A 410 -7.12 -5.69 33.00
C ASP A 410 -7.65 -5.38 31.58
N LEU A 411 -8.95 -5.62 31.32
CA LEU A 411 -9.59 -5.23 30.06
C LEU A 411 -9.68 -3.71 29.88
N GLN A 412 -9.97 -2.95 30.94
CA GLN A 412 -10.00 -1.49 30.86
C GLN A 412 -8.63 -0.92 30.49
N ILE A 413 -7.56 -1.40 31.13
CA ILE A 413 -6.18 -1.01 30.81
C ILE A 413 -5.90 -1.31 29.33
N PHE A 414 -6.24 -2.50 28.86
CA PHE A 414 -6.11 -2.91 27.46
C PHE A 414 -6.81 -1.95 26.48
N HIS A 415 -8.07 -1.60 26.74
CA HIS A 415 -8.82 -0.70 25.86
C HIS A 415 -8.21 0.71 25.84
N VAL A 416 -7.64 1.15 26.96
CA VAL A 416 -6.97 2.45 27.07
C VAL A 416 -5.64 2.45 26.34
N ASP A 417 -4.85 1.37 26.43
CA ASP A 417 -3.60 1.23 25.69
C ASP A 417 -3.85 1.31 24.17
N ILE A 418 -4.88 0.61 23.67
CA ILE A 418 -5.29 0.73 22.25
C ILE A 418 -5.74 2.14 21.91
N LEU A 419 -6.57 2.75 22.78
CA LEU A 419 -7.09 4.10 22.56
C LEU A 419 -5.95 5.13 22.44
N ASP A 420 -4.92 5.01 23.28
CA ASP A 420 -3.73 5.85 23.26
C ASP A 420 -2.96 5.67 21.96
N VAL A 421 -2.73 4.42 21.52
CA VAL A 421 -2.07 4.13 20.23
C VAL A 421 -2.86 4.69 19.06
N TYR A 422 -4.18 4.46 19.01
CA TYR A 422 -5.02 4.93 17.89
C TYR A 422 -5.08 6.44 17.82
N THR A 423 -5.19 7.11 18.98
CA THR A 423 -5.20 8.57 19.07
C THR A 423 -3.85 9.13 18.64
N GLN A 424 -2.74 8.49 19.02
CA GLN A 424 -1.40 8.90 18.63
C GLN A 424 -1.19 8.79 17.11
N CYS A 425 -1.49 7.62 16.52
CA CYS A 425 -1.39 7.45 15.06
C CYS A 425 -2.29 8.44 14.32
N LEU A 426 -3.50 8.71 14.80
CA LEU A 426 -4.39 9.68 14.16
C LEU A 426 -3.78 11.09 14.13
N ARG A 427 -3.17 11.55 15.24
CA ARG A 427 -2.48 12.84 15.30
C ARG A 427 -1.33 12.90 14.31
N GLU A 428 -0.48 11.88 14.29
CA GLU A 428 0.65 11.78 13.36
C GLU A 428 0.18 11.85 11.90
N TYR A 429 -0.96 11.22 11.58
CA TYR A 429 -1.51 11.23 10.23
C TYR A 429 -2.07 12.58 9.81
N GLU A 430 -2.63 13.35 10.75
CA GLU A 430 -3.16 14.69 10.51
C GLU A 430 -2.03 15.74 10.39
N GLU A 431 -0.86 15.48 11.00
CA GLU A 431 0.32 16.35 10.95
C GLU A 431 1.26 16.11 9.76
N MET A 432 1.14 14.97 9.05
CA MET A 432 2.00 14.65 7.91
C MET A 432 1.61 15.44 6.64
N GLU A 433 2.43 16.42 6.27
CA GLU A 433 2.34 17.13 5.00
C GLU A 433 3.32 16.60 3.95
N GLY A 434 2.93 16.63 2.67
CA GLY A 434 3.79 16.28 1.52
C GLY A 434 4.03 14.77 1.29
N VAL A 435 3.64 13.90 2.21
CA VAL A 435 3.73 12.44 2.05
C VAL A 435 2.41 11.89 1.50
N THR A 436 2.51 11.18 0.38
CA THR A 436 1.33 10.70 -0.39
C THR A 436 1.16 9.18 -0.34
N PHE A 437 2.20 8.42 0.03
CA PHE A 437 2.13 6.97 0.26
C PHE A 437 3.15 6.48 1.30
N LYS A 438 2.94 5.30 1.88
CA LYS A 438 3.92 4.65 2.78
C LYS A 438 4.99 3.89 2.00
N ALA A 439 6.22 4.39 1.98
CA ALA A 439 7.37 3.74 1.35
C ALA A 439 7.73 2.38 1.99
N SER A 440 8.29 1.47 1.20
CA SER A 440 8.66 0.11 1.61
C SER A 440 9.72 0.06 2.70
N ALA A 441 10.58 1.07 2.77
CA ALA A 441 11.58 1.20 3.83
C ALA A 441 10.92 1.39 5.21
N ARG A 442 9.73 2.04 5.26
CA ARG A 442 8.95 2.28 6.48
C ARG A 442 7.97 1.15 6.83
N LYS A 443 8.09 -0.03 6.22
CA LYS A 443 7.20 -1.18 6.51
C LYS A 443 7.20 -1.59 7.99
N GLY A 444 8.33 -1.44 8.69
CA GLY A 444 8.48 -1.76 10.10
C GLY A 444 8.25 -0.59 11.06
N ASP A 445 7.84 0.56 10.53
CA ASP A 445 7.53 1.76 11.29
C ASP A 445 6.14 1.62 11.94
N ARG A 446 6.07 1.82 13.26
CA ARG A 446 4.84 1.65 14.06
C ARG A 446 3.89 2.83 13.87
N ASP A 447 4.44 4.01 13.69
CA ASP A 447 3.70 5.27 13.61
C ASP A 447 2.76 5.26 12.40
N VAL A 448 3.18 4.63 11.30
CA VAL A 448 2.43 4.47 10.05
C VAL A 448 1.88 3.06 9.82
N GLU A 449 1.69 2.26 10.88
CA GLU A 449 1.35 0.83 10.74
C GLU A 449 0.01 0.58 10.05
N PHE A 450 -0.99 1.46 10.20
CA PHE A 450 -2.32 1.31 9.58
C PHE A 450 -2.36 1.64 8.08
N ILE A 451 -1.32 2.29 7.57
CA ILE A 451 -1.27 2.78 6.18
C ILE A 451 -0.79 1.65 5.26
N PRO A 452 -1.45 1.40 4.11
CA PRO A 452 -1.03 0.38 3.17
C PRO A 452 0.34 0.73 2.57
N VAL A 453 1.26 -0.23 2.60
CA VAL A 453 2.61 -0.06 2.05
C VAL A 453 2.54 0.03 0.52
N ASN A 454 3.11 1.09 -0.06
CA ASN A 454 3.37 1.21 -1.49
C ASN A 454 2.11 1.08 -2.38
N LEU A 455 0.97 1.61 -1.93
CA LEU A 455 -0.32 1.57 -2.64
C LEU A 455 -0.33 2.50 -3.87
N HIS A 456 -0.40 1.89 -5.05
CA HIS A 456 -0.45 2.61 -6.33
C HIS A 456 -1.46 1.99 -7.28
N LEU A 457 -2.01 2.81 -8.18
CA LEU A 457 -2.62 2.33 -9.41
C LEU A 457 -1.54 2.19 -10.48
N GLN A 458 -1.51 1.04 -11.15
CA GLN A 458 -0.83 0.84 -12.41
C GLN A 458 -1.88 0.75 -13.53
N ARG A 459 -1.82 1.66 -14.51
CA ARG A 459 -2.71 1.63 -15.67
C ARG A 459 -1.92 1.49 -16.96
N MET A 460 -2.38 0.61 -17.85
CA MET A 460 -1.90 0.51 -19.23
C MET A 460 -3.04 0.88 -20.17
N TRP A 461 -2.84 1.93 -20.97
CA TRP A 461 -3.74 2.33 -22.04
C TRP A 461 -3.11 2.00 -23.39
N VAL A 462 -3.80 1.21 -24.20
CA VAL A 462 -3.30 0.73 -25.49
C VAL A 462 -4.18 1.25 -26.59
N THR A 463 -3.58 1.73 -27.68
CA THR A 463 -4.30 2.17 -28.88
C THR A 463 -3.67 1.55 -30.12
N ASN A 464 -4.51 1.05 -31.01
CA ASN A 464 -4.14 0.67 -32.36
C ASN A 464 -4.86 1.59 -33.34
N GLU A 465 -4.16 2.61 -33.83
CA GLU A 465 -4.73 3.61 -34.75
C GLU A 465 -5.24 2.97 -36.05
N LYS A 466 -4.49 1.99 -36.59
CA LYS A 466 -4.84 1.30 -37.85
C LYS A 466 -6.12 0.46 -37.71
N LYS A 467 -6.30 -0.24 -36.59
CA LYS A 467 -7.49 -1.07 -36.31
C LYS A 467 -8.62 -0.30 -35.62
N LYS A 468 -8.39 0.96 -35.23
CA LYS A 468 -9.31 1.78 -34.43
C LYS A 468 -9.77 1.08 -33.15
N THR A 469 -8.86 0.34 -32.51
CA THR A 469 -9.14 -0.33 -31.23
C THR A 469 -8.35 0.32 -30.10
N SER A 470 -8.92 0.28 -28.89
CA SER A 470 -8.27 0.75 -27.68
C SER A 470 -8.62 -0.14 -26.49
N GLY A 471 -7.71 -0.25 -25.53
CA GLY A 471 -7.93 -0.99 -24.28
C GLY A 471 -7.37 -0.23 -23.08
N CYS A 472 -8.01 -0.38 -21.92
CA CYS A 472 -7.59 0.20 -20.65
C CYS A 472 -7.50 -0.90 -19.60
N TYR A 473 -6.32 -1.09 -19.02
CA TYR A 473 -6.04 -2.18 -18.10
C TYR A 473 -5.50 -1.63 -16.79
N ASP A 474 -6.21 -1.89 -15.70
CA ASP A 474 -5.86 -1.41 -14.37
C ASP A 474 -5.42 -2.56 -13.47
N ILE A 475 -4.34 -2.34 -12.74
CA ILE A 475 -3.85 -3.21 -11.66
C ILE A 475 -3.54 -2.32 -10.46
N VAL A 476 -4.15 -2.60 -9.32
CA VAL A 476 -3.79 -1.93 -8.06
C VAL A 476 -2.63 -2.69 -7.43
N THR A 477 -1.50 -2.03 -7.21
CA THR A 477 -0.34 -2.63 -6.56
C THR A 477 -0.26 -2.20 -5.11
N VAL A 478 -0.07 -3.15 -4.18
CA VAL A 478 0.03 -2.85 -2.76
C VAL A 478 0.86 -3.88 -2.02
N GLY A 479 1.59 -3.48 -0.98
CA GLY A 479 2.28 -4.41 -0.10
C GLY A 479 1.28 -5.34 0.59
N SER A 480 1.75 -6.49 1.03
CA SER A 480 0.93 -7.43 1.80
C SER A 480 0.37 -6.76 3.05
N PHE A 481 -0.91 -6.98 3.30
CA PHE A 481 -1.61 -6.42 4.46
C PHE A 481 -1.10 -7.05 5.74
N THR A 482 -0.31 -6.29 6.51
CA THR A 482 0.48 -6.84 7.61
C THR A 482 0.72 -5.86 8.75
N ALA A 483 0.74 -6.37 9.97
CA ALA A 483 1.30 -5.68 11.14
C ALA A 483 2.79 -6.03 11.27
N TYR A 484 3.58 -5.67 10.26
CA TYR A 484 4.98 -6.10 10.16
C TYR A 484 5.84 -5.58 11.33
N ALA A 485 5.49 -4.43 11.91
CA ALA A 485 6.20 -3.88 13.06
C ALA A 485 6.04 -4.74 14.33
N GLN A 486 4.99 -5.57 14.40
CA GLN A 486 4.74 -6.51 15.50
C GLN A 486 5.48 -7.84 15.37
N LYS A 487 6.15 -8.11 14.23
CA LYS A 487 6.84 -9.38 13.93
C LYS A 487 5.90 -10.60 13.99
N TYR A 488 6.47 -11.81 13.86
CA TYR A 488 5.74 -13.06 13.61
C TYR A 488 6.12 -14.23 14.52
N LYS A 489 6.63 -13.95 15.73
CA LYS A 489 7.05 -15.01 16.67
C LYS A 489 5.93 -15.99 17.02
N GLN A 490 4.68 -15.53 17.07
CA GLN A 490 3.48 -16.34 17.37
C GLN A 490 2.69 -16.71 16.10
N GLY A 491 3.24 -16.49 14.90
CA GLY A 491 2.51 -16.53 13.64
C GLY A 491 1.82 -15.20 13.30
N GLY A 492 1.10 -15.17 12.19
CA GLY A 492 0.18 -14.10 11.82
C GLY A 492 -1.23 -14.34 12.38
N VAL A 493 -2.14 -13.43 12.05
CA VAL A 493 -3.47 -13.37 12.67
C VAL A 493 -4.29 -14.65 12.49
N LYS A 494 -4.20 -15.35 11.35
CA LYS A 494 -4.91 -16.64 11.13
C LYS A 494 -4.57 -17.66 12.22
N ARG A 495 -3.30 -17.82 12.55
CA ARG A 495 -2.84 -18.79 13.54
C ARG A 495 -3.20 -18.34 14.96
N MET A 496 -3.07 -17.05 15.26
CA MET A 496 -3.47 -16.50 16.55
C MET A 496 -4.98 -16.67 16.80
N MET A 497 -5.83 -16.51 15.78
CA MET A 497 -7.27 -16.78 15.86
C MET A 497 -7.56 -18.27 16.09
N GLN A 498 -6.80 -19.18 15.45
CA GLN A 498 -6.93 -20.62 15.71
C GLN A 498 -6.55 -20.97 17.15
N GLN A 499 -5.46 -20.41 17.68
CA GLN A 499 -5.05 -20.59 19.08
C GLN A 499 -6.12 -20.09 20.05
N GLN A 500 -6.71 -18.93 19.75
CA GLN A 500 -7.82 -18.37 20.52
C GLN A 500 -9.04 -19.29 20.50
N GLN A 501 -9.39 -19.83 19.34
CA GLN A 501 -10.51 -20.74 19.18
C GLN A 501 -10.28 -22.06 19.94
N GLU A 502 -9.07 -22.63 19.89
CA GLU A 502 -8.70 -23.83 20.65
C GLU A 502 -8.83 -23.62 22.17
N LEU A 503 -8.41 -22.45 22.68
CA LEU A 503 -8.57 -22.10 24.10
C LEU A 503 -10.05 -22.00 24.51
N LEU A 504 -10.90 -21.41 23.67
CA LEU A 504 -12.35 -21.34 23.92
C LEU A 504 -13.00 -22.74 23.93
N HIS A 505 -12.67 -23.60 22.97
CA HIS A 505 -13.21 -24.97 22.90
C HIS A 505 -12.77 -25.81 24.10
N SER A 506 -11.52 -25.70 24.53
CA SER A 506 -11.01 -26.40 25.73
C SER A 506 -11.75 -25.97 27.02
N SER A 507 -12.34 -24.78 27.02
CA SER A 507 -13.11 -24.20 28.12
C SER A 507 -14.62 -24.42 27.98
N GLY A 508 -15.08 -25.18 26.98
CA GLY A 508 -16.48 -25.50 26.73
C GLY A 508 -17.32 -24.36 26.14
N HIS A 509 -16.68 -23.30 25.61
CA HIS A 509 -17.36 -22.13 25.06
C HIS A 509 -17.40 -22.19 23.52
N LYS A 510 -18.46 -21.64 22.90
CA LYS A 510 -18.63 -21.62 21.44
C LYS A 510 -18.11 -20.32 20.84
N ASP A 511 -17.39 -20.43 19.73
CA ASP A 511 -16.72 -19.33 19.03
C ASP A 511 -17.65 -18.18 18.57
N SER A 512 -18.93 -18.47 18.27
CA SER A 512 -19.89 -17.43 17.87
C SER A 512 -20.42 -16.59 19.04
N ARG A 513 -20.28 -17.08 20.28
CA ARG A 513 -21.02 -16.55 21.44
C ARG A 513 -20.67 -15.09 21.75
N LEU A 514 -19.39 -14.72 21.73
CA LEU A 514 -18.96 -13.33 21.93
C LEU A 514 -19.45 -12.41 20.81
N THR A 515 -19.49 -12.89 19.57
CA THR A 515 -20.02 -12.12 18.43
C THR A 515 -21.53 -11.91 18.58
N ASP A 516 -22.25 -12.95 18.99
CA ASP A 516 -23.69 -12.91 19.21
C ASP A 516 -24.05 -11.99 20.40
N LEU A 517 -23.28 -12.03 21.49
CA LEU A 517 -23.39 -11.12 22.64
C LEU A 517 -23.28 -9.65 22.21
N ASN A 518 -22.24 -9.32 21.43
CA ASN A 518 -22.04 -7.96 20.94
C ASN A 518 -23.19 -7.51 20.02
N LYS A 519 -23.68 -8.38 19.13
CA LYS A 519 -24.85 -8.08 18.29
C LYS A 519 -26.11 -7.82 19.12
N LEU A 520 -26.34 -8.60 20.17
CA LEU A 520 -27.46 -8.40 21.09
C LEU A 520 -27.33 -7.07 21.83
N LEU A 521 -26.14 -6.73 22.32
CA LEU A 521 -25.87 -5.47 23.00
C LEU A 521 -26.13 -4.27 22.08
N ASP A 522 -25.67 -4.33 20.83
CA ASP A 522 -25.91 -3.27 19.85
C ASP A 522 -27.40 -3.14 19.49
N LYS A 523 -28.12 -4.25 19.36
CA LYS A 523 -29.56 -4.24 19.12
C LYS A 523 -30.32 -3.66 20.31
N LEU A 524 -29.91 -3.96 21.54
CA LEU A 524 -30.46 -3.41 22.77
C LEU A 524 -30.27 -1.89 22.83
N ILE A 525 -29.05 -1.39 22.58
CA ILE A 525 -28.74 0.04 22.56
C ILE A 525 -29.52 0.77 21.46
N SER A 526 -29.64 0.16 20.28
CA SER A 526 -30.40 0.72 19.15
C SER A 526 -31.90 0.83 19.47
N LEU A 527 -32.50 -0.22 20.04
CA LEU A 527 -33.91 -0.22 20.45
C LEU A 527 -34.16 0.80 21.57
N ARG A 528 -33.27 0.90 22.57
CA ARG A 528 -33.36 1.92 23.61
C ARG A 528 -33.45 3.32 23.02
N LYS A 529 -32.52 3.67 22.11
CA LYS A 529 -32.51 4.98 21.43
C LYS A 529 -33.76 5.20 20.58
N ALA A 530 -34.23 4.18 19.86
CA ALA A 530 -35.44 4.27 19.04
C ALA A 530 -36.69 4.53 19.91
N VAL A 531 -36.86 3.79 21.01
CA VAL A 531 -37.99 4.01 21.94
C VAL A 531 -37.94 5.40 22.55
N GLN A 532 -36.76 5.91 22.93
CA GLN A 532 -36.61 7.28 23.44
C GLN A 532 -37.01 8.33 22.39
N TYR A 533 -36.55 8.19 21.14
CA TYR A 533 -36.89 9.08 20.04
C TYR A 533 -38.39 9.05 19.68
N ASP A 534 -38.98 7.85 19.63
CA ASP A 534 -40.40 7.69 19.33
C ASP A 534 -41.27 8.25 20.48
N ALA A 535 -40.84 8.09 21.73
CA ALA A 535 -41.47 8.73 22.88
C ALA A 535 -41.42 10.28 22.82
N GLU A 536 -40.35 10.86 22.26
CA GLU A 536 -40.29 12.31 21.99
C GLU A 536 -41.22 12.72 20.86
N SER A 537 -41.37 11.86 19.86
CA SER A 537 -42.33 12.07 18.77
C SER A 537 -43.77 12.06 19.28
N VAL A 538 -44.12 11.17 20.21
CA VAL A 538 -45.43 11.19 20.90
C VAL A 538 -45.63 12.50 21.66
N SER A 539 -44.60 12.98 22.36
CA SER A 539 -44.67 14.26 23.10
C SER A 539 -44.93 15.43 22.15
N ARG A 540 -44.24 15.47 21.01
CA ARG A 540 -44.42 16.52 19.98
C ARG A 540 -45.81 16.46 19.35
N ALA A 541 -46.29 15.28 18.99
CA ALA A 541 -47.62 15.10 18.43
C ALA A 541 -48.73 15.52 19.41
N ALA A 542 -48.57 15.18 20.70
CA ALA A 542 -49.48 15.60 21.76
C ALA A 542 -49.48 17.13 21.93
N LEU A 543 -48.31 17.77 21.92
CA LEU A 543 -48.18 19.24 22.01
C LEU A 543 -48.83 19.97 20.83
N GLN A 544 -48.78 19.38 19.64
CA GLN A 544 -49.38 19.93 18.42
C GLN A 544 -50.89 19.65 18.31
N GLY A 545 -51.44 18.76 19.16
CA GLY A 545 -52.85 18.37 19.09
C GLY A 545 -53.21 17.58 17.82
N SER A 546 -52.22 16.94 17.17
CA SER A 546 -52.43 16.20 15.92
C SER A 546 -52.77 14.73 16.21
N ALA A 547 -54.04 14.35 16.03
CA ALA A 547 -54.50 12.98 16.25
C ALA A 547 -53.80 11.98 15.30
N GLU A 548 -53.62 12.34 14.03
CA GLU A 548 -52.96 11.50 13.04
C GLU A 548 -51.49 11.24 13.40
N GLU A 549 -50.75 12.28 13.77
CA GLU A 549 -49.35 12.13 14.20
C GLU A 549 -49.24 11.38 15.53
N LEU A 550 -50.19 11.58 16.45
CA LEU A 550 -50.22 10.90 17.74
C LEU A 550 -50.44 9.39 17.58
N ILE A 551 -51.36 8.97 16.70
CA ILE A 551 -51.57 7.56 16.34
C ILE A 551 -50.28 6.97 15.78
N LYS A 552 -49.66 7.67 14.82
CA LYS A 552 -48.44 7.20 14.17
C LYS A 552 -47.28 7.05 15.16
N ALA A 553 -47.04 8.07 15.98
CA ALA A 553 -45.96 8.06 16.97
C ALA A 553 -46.21 7.02 18.09
N SER A 554 -47.46 6.90 18.56
CA SER A 554 -47.85 5.91 19.56
C SER A 554 -47.67 4.47 19.06
N SER A 555 -48.02 4.22 17.80
CA SER A 555 -47.78 2.92 17.14
C SER A 555 -46.29 2.58 17.07
N LEU A 556 -45.45 3.53 16.63
CA LEU A 556 -44.00 3.34 16.55
C LEU A 556 -43.37 3.01 17.90
N VAL A 557 -43.65 3.81 18.95
CA VAL A 557 -43.10 3.56 20.28
C VAL A 557 -43.56 2.22 20.85
N THR A 558 -44.81 1.83 20.56
CA THR A 558 -45.37 0.53 20.98
C THR A 558 -44.66 -0.63 20.30
N ASP A 559 -44.48 -0.56 18.98
CA ASP A 559 -43.80 -1.61 18.21
C ASP A 559 -42.34 -1.78 18.64
N LYS A 560 -41.63 -0.67 18.86
CA LYS A 560 -40.24 -0.71 19.33
C LYS A 560 -40.11 -1.23 20.75
N THR A 561 -41.05 -0.88 21.64
CA THR A 561 -41.07 -1.40 23.01
C THR A 561 -41.38 -2.88 23.06
N ARG A 562 -42.29 -3.38 22.21
CA ARG A 562 -42.54 -4.83 22.08
C ARG A 562 -41.33 -5.59 21.52
N GLN A 563 -40.63 -5.02 20.53
CA GLN A 563 -39.38 -5.59 20.02
C GLN A 563 -38.30 -5.65 21.10
N LEU A 564 -38.27 -4.66 22.01
CA LEU A 564 -37.39 -4.66 23.17
C LEU A 564 -37.75 -5.79 24.13
N LEU A 565 -39.02 -5.96 24.51
CA LEU A 565 -39.48 -7.05 25.38
C LEU A 565 -39.10 -8.43 24.81
N GLN A 566 -39.33 -8.66 23.51
CA GLN A 566 -38.91 -9.91 22.85
C GLN A 566 -37.39 -10.15 22.89
N LEU A 567 -36.59 -9.08 22.90
CA LEU A 567 -35.14 -9.19 23.03
C LEU A 567 -34.72 -9.61 24.44
N LEU A 568 -35.46 -9.15 25.47
CA LEU A 568 -35.19 -9.44 26.87
C LEU A 568 -35.47 -10.90 27.25
N GLU A 569 -36.35 -11.58 26.50
CA GLU A 569 -36.67 -13.01 26.66
C GLU A 569 -35.61 -13.96 26.10
N ILE A 570 -34.59 -13.44 25.41
CA ILE A 570 -33.53 -14.29 24.86
C ILE A 570 -32.75 -14.92 26.01
N LYS A 571 -32.63 -16.26 26.03
CA LYS A 571 -31.95 -17.03 27.07
C LYS A 571 -30.57 -16.49 27.49
N MET A 572 -29.80 -15.98 26.53
CA MET A 572 -28.48 -15.39 26.79
C MET A 572 -28.54 -14.09 27.62
N MET A 573 -29.64 -13.33 27.50
CA MET A 573 -29.91 -12.14 28.31
C MET A 573 -30.15 -12.52 29.77
N GLU A 574 -31.04 -13.50 29.99
CA GLU A 574 -31.35 -14.03 31.33
C GLU A 574 -30.11 -14.63 32.01
N GLU A 575 -29.34 -15.43 31.26
CA GLU A 575 -28.07 -15.99 31.74
C GLU A 575 -27.10 -14.90 32.20
N GLY A 576 -26.97 -13.83 31.41
CA GLY A 576 -26.04 -12.76 31.70
C GLY A 576 -26.43 -11.92 32.89
N ILE A 577 -27.73 -11.61 33.01
CA ILE A 577 -28.27 -10.88 34.16
C ILE A 577 -28.11 -11.72 35.43
N THR A 578 -28.48 -13.00 35.39
CA THR A 578 -28.31 -13.92 36.52
C THR A 578 -26.84 -14.02 36.95
N SER A 579 -25.93 -14.13 35.98
CA SER A 579 -24.49 -14.20 36.25
C SER A 579 -23.94 -12.92 36.85
N TYR A 580 -24.39 -11.77 36.37
CA TYR A 580 -24.01 -10.45 36.90
C TYR A 580 -24.58 -10.23 38.30
N ASP A 581 -25.85 -10.52 38.52
CA ASP A 581 -26.52 -10.38 39.82
C ASP A 581 -25.86 -11.27 40.87
N LYS A 582 -25.49 -12.51 40.51
CA LYS A 582 -24.71 -13.39 41.39
C LYS A 582 -23.35 -12.78 41.75
N ALA A 583 -22.64 -12.24 40.76
CA ALA A 583 -21.35 -11.60 40.99
C ALA A 583 -21.44 -10.35 41.88
N LYS A 584 -22.60 -9.66 41.89
CA LYS A 584 -22.92 -8.52 42.76
C LYS A 584 -23.35 -8.94 44.16
N GLN A 585 -24.20 -9.96 44.30
CA GLN A 585 -24.63 -10.51 45.60
C GLN A 585 -23.44 -11.05 46.40
N ASP A 586 -22.46 -11.65 45.73
CA ASP A 586 -21.23 -12.09 46.38
C ASP A 586 -20.49 -10.91 47.08
N LEU A 587 -20.59 -9.65 46.61
CA LEU A 587 -20.03 -8.48 47.31
C LEU A 587 -20.78 -8.16 48.60
N THR A 588 -22.12 -8.17 48.56
CA THR A 588 -22.96 -7.76 49.68
C THR A 588 -22.90 -8.74 50.85
N ASP A 589 -22.73 -10.04 50.57
CA ASP A 589 -22.61 -11.10 51.57
C ASP A 589 -21.20 -11.17 52.23
N GLY A 590 -20.24 -10.41 51.72
CA GLY A 590 -18.86 -10.37 52.22
C GLY A 590 -18.65 -9.61 53.54
N SER A 591 -19.68 -8.95 54.11
CA SER A 591 -19.55 -8.24 55.39
C SER A 591 -19.67 -9.16 56.63
N SER A 592 -19.92 -10.47 56.44
CA SER A 592 -20.06 -11.41 57.56
C SER A 592 -19.57 -12.83 57.26
N ALA A 593 -18.26 -13.02 57.04
CA ALA A 593 -17.63 -14.33 57.28
C ALA A 593 -16.10 -14.23 57.36
N GLN A 594 -15.54 -14.35 58.57
CA GLN A 594 -14.20 -14.92 58.75
C GLN A 594 -14.27 -16.42 58.50
N THR A 595 -13.57 -16.94 57.49
CA THR A 595 -13.09 -18.33 57.50
C THR A 595 -11.78 -18.49 56.73
N ASN A 596 -10.88 -19.26 57.34
CA ASN A 596 -9.55 -19.62 56.88
C ASN A 596 -9.55 -20.41 55.57
N SER A 597 -8.64 -20.09 54.66
CA SER A 597 -8.05 -21.08 53.74
C SER A 597 -6.59 -20.76 53.43
N THR A 598 -5.83 -21.85 53.38
CA THR A 598 -4.37 -21.96 53.45
C THR A 598 -3.72 -21.78 52.08
N GLU A 599 -2.58 -21.08 52.08
CA GLU A 599 -1.43 -21.13 51.15
C GLU A 599 -1.65 -21.27 49.62
N SER A 600 -1.32 -20.19 48.89
CA SER A 600 -0.34 -20.27 47.80
C SER A 600 0.40 -18.93 47.64
N ASN A 601 1.72 -19.04 47.45
CA ASN A 601 2.75 -18.00 47.56
C ASN A 601 2.42 -16.65 46.89
N ASP A 602 2.39 -15.58 47.68
CA ASP A 602 2.36 -14.20 47.21
C ASP A 602 3.57 -13.41 47.74
N ILE A 603 4.59 -13.28 46.89
CA ILE A 603 5.72 -12.34 47.07
C ILE A 603 5.75 -11.34 45.89
N HIS A 604 4.63 -11.14 45.17
CA HIS A 604 4.56 -10.17 44.05
C HIS A 604 3.41 -9.16 44.16
N GLY A 605 2.48 -9.30 45.11
CA GLY A 605 1.31 -8.43 45.24
C GLY A 605 1.55 -7.04 45.85
N LYS A 606 2.58 -6.83 46.67
CA LYS A 606 2.74 -5.57 47.44
C LYS A 606 3.39 -4.39 46.70
N LEU A 607 3.96 -4.61 45.51
CA LEU A 607 4.56 -3.55 44.69
C LEU A 607 3.65 -3.06 43.54
N LYS A 608 2.45 -3.65 43.39
CA LYS A 608 1.48 -3.31 42.32
C LYS A 608 0.34 -2.40 42.75
N SER A 609 -0.06 -2.37 44.03
CA SER A 609 -1.21 -1.55 44.46
C SER A 609 -0.96 -0.04 44.29
N ASP A 610 0.22 0.44 44.65
CA ASP A 610 0.57 1.87 44.54
C ASP A 610 0.76 2.35 43.08
N SER A 611 1.02 1.43 42.14
CA SER A 611 1.07 1.74 40.71
C SER A 611 -0.31 1.68 40.05
N GLN A 612 -1.21 0.83 40.56
CA GLN A 612 -2.58 0.66 40.07
C GLN A 612 -3.49 1.86 40.40
N ASP A 613 -3.38 2.45 41.59
CA ASP A 613 -4.15 3.66 41.95
C ASP A 613 -3.68 4.89 41.17
N LYS A 614 -2.40 4.97 40.80
CA LYS A 614 -1.90 5.99 39.87
C LYS A 614 -2.48 5.82 38.47
N VAL A 615 -2.55 4.58 37.98
CA VAL A 615 -3.12 4.28 36.66
C VAL A 615 -4.62 4.58 36.62
N LEU A 616 -5.38 4.30 37.68
CA LEU A 616 -6.82 4.62 37.77
C LEU A 616 -7.08 6.13 37.78
N ASN A 617 -6.26 6.90 38.51
CA ASN A 617 -6.31 8.36 38.50
C ASN A 617 -5.87 8.95 37.15
N GLU A 618 -4.87 8.36 36.50
CA GLU A 618 -4.40 8.76 35.17
C GLU A 618 -5.45 8.45 34.09
N LEU A 619 -6.11 7.29 34.17
CA LEU A 619 -7.26 6.87 33.36
C LEU A 619 -8.42 7.88 33.45
N GLN A 620 -8.80 8.28 34.67
CA GLN A 620 -9.84 9.29 34.90
C GLN A 620 -9.43 10.67 34.35
N SER A 621 -8.15 11.03 34.45
CA SER A 621 -7.63 12.29 33.87
C SER A 621 -7.63 12.29 32.33
N LYS A 622 -7.30 11.15 31.69
CA LYS A 622 -7.27 10.97 30.23
C LYS A 622 -8.68 10.92 29.63
N LEU A 623 -9.65 10.36 30.34
CA LEU A 623 -11.07 10.36 29.94
C LEU A 623 -11.71 11.76 30.01
N SER A 624 -11.21 12.64 30.89
CA SER A 624 -11.77 13.98 31.11
C SER A 624 -11.33 15.06 30.09
N GLN A 625 -10.32 14.79 29.25
CA GLN A 625 -9.89 15.71 28.20
C GLN A 625 -10.82 15.62 26.97
N LYS A 626 -11.93 16.38 26.99
CA LYS A 626 -12.69 16.71 25.78
C LYS A 626 -11.86 17.66 24.90
N ASN A 627 -11.59 17.26 23.66
CA ASN A 627 -10.93 18.09 22.64
C ASN A 627 -11.68 19.43 22.46
N SER A 628 -11.03 20.53 22.84
CA SER A 628 -11.33 21.85 22.30
C SER A 628 -10.23 22.21 21.29
N PRO A 629 -10.56 22.71 20.09
CA PRO A 629 -9.56 23.08 19.10
C PRO A 629 -8.81 24.32 19.58
N LYS A 630 -7.52 24.18 19.91
CA LYS A 630 -6.64 25.34 20.10
C LYS A 630 -6.24 25.89 18.74
N VAL A 631 -6.87 26.99 18.35
CA VAL A 631 -6.41 27.82 17.22
C VAL A 631 -5.00 28.31 17.53
N GLY A 632 -4.05 27.92 16.69
CA GLY A 632 -2.64 28.29 16.80
C GLY A 632 -2.44 29.80 16.67
N ARG A 633 -1.87 30.41 17.72
CA ARG A 633 -1.38 31.79 17.68
C ARG A 633 0.04 31.76 17.10
N VAL A 634 0.20 32.43 15.95
CA VAL A 634 1.48 32.65 15.27
C VAL A 634 2.52 33.22 16.23
N ARG A 635 3.71 32.60 16.28
CA ARG A 635 4.89 33.13 16.97
C ARG A 635 5.44 34.30 16.14
N SER A 636 5.42 35.51 16.73
CA SER A 636 6.22 36.65 16.28
C SER A 636 7.39 36.85 17.25
N GLU A 637 8.49 37.33 16.69
CA GLU A 637 9.85 37.37 17.22
C GLU A 637 10.03 38.31 18.44
N LYS A 638 11.07 38.04 19.23
CA LYS A 638 11.49 38.81 20.42
C LYS A 638 12.24 40.09 20.03
N ILE A 639 11.86 41.23 20.61
CA ILE A 639 12.72 42.42 20.87
C ILE A 639 12.31 43.04 22.25
N PRO A 640 13.22 43.59 23.07
CA PRO A 640 13.04 43.70 24.53
C PRO A 640 12.57 45.06 25.08
N ASP A 641 12.06 44.99 26.31
CA ASP A 641 11.94 45.99 27.38
C ASP A 641 11.16 47.31 27.20
N LYS A 642 10.13 47.48 28.07
CA LYS A 642 9.91 48.66 28.94
C LYS A 642 8.67 48.46 29.87
N LYS A 643 8.87 48.61 31.18
CA LYS A 643 7.83 48.93 32.19
C LYS A 643 7.38 50.39 32.03
N PRO A 644 6.11 50.78 32.32
CA PRO A 644 5.67 51.16 33.68
C PRO A 644 4.16 50.82 33.99
N SER A 645 3.77 50.36 35.19
CA SER A 645 3.25 51.05 36.41
C SER A 645 1.75 51.50 36.43
N VAL A 646 0.98 50.97 37.42
CA VAL A 646 -0.18 51.57 38.18
C VAL A 646 -1.51 51.74 37.37
N SER A 647 -2.74 51.41 37.80
CA SER A 647 -3.49 51.62 39.06
C SER A 647 -4.68 50.65 39.29
N SER A 648 -5.03 50.54 40.58
CA SER A 648 -6.23 50.02 41.26
C SER A 648 -7.62 50.41 40.70
N VAL A 649 -8.67 49.62 41.00
CA VAL A 649 -9.76 49.90 41.99
C VAL A 649 -10.54 48.60 42.26
N ALA A 650 -10.91 48.38 43.52
CA ALA A 650 -11.66 47.27 44.09
C ALA A 650 -13.11 47.68 44.41
N GLU A 651 -14.02 46.70 44.50
CA GLU A 651 -15.26 46.63 45.30
C GLU A 651 -15.91 45.27 44.96
N GLY A 652 -16.29 44.32 45.84
CA GLY A 652 -16.46 44.29 47.28
C GLY A 652 -17.94 44.10 47.65
N ARG A 653 -18.39 42.87 47.97
CA ARG A 653 -19.24 42.56 49.16
C ARG A 653 -19.73 41.10 49.24
N ASP A 654 -19.48 40.54 50.42
CA ASP A 654 -19.90 39.26 51.00
C ASP A 654 -21.30 39.28 51.64
N SER A 655 -21.75 38.06 52.01
CA SER A 655 -22.50 37.66 53.22
C SER A 655 -23.98 37.28 52.99
N LEU A 656 -24.62 36.30 53.66
CA LEU A 656 -24.34 35.10 54.49
C LEU A 656 -25.73 34.67 55.06
N LEU A 657 -25.99 33.36 55.23
CA LEU A 657 -26.82 32.68 56.29
C LEU A 657 -28.33 33.07 56.43
N SER A 658 -29.29 32.27 56.93
CA SER A 658 -29.44 30.88 57.43
C SER A 658 -30.91 30.68 57.92
N THR A 659 -31.45 29.46 57.78
CA THR A 659 -32.32 28.69 58.73
C THR A 659 -33.60 29.28 59.37
N SER A 660 -34.72 28.53 59.33
CA SER A 660 -35.34 27.89 60.52
C SER A 660 -36.65 27.11 60.23
N SER A 661 -36.86 26.05 61.02
CA SER A 661 -37.88 25.00 61.08
C SER A 661 -39.13 25.31 61.94
N SER A 662 -40.25 24.57 61.78
CA SER A 662 -41.15 24.13 62.89
C SER A 662 -42.27 23.16 62.44
N GLU A 663 -42.59 22.19 63.31
CA GLU A 663 -43.66 21.17 63.28
C GLU A 663 -45.02 21.66 63.85
N TYR A 664 -46.15 20.99 63.51
CA TYR A 664 -47.14 20.33 64.43
C TYR A 664 -48.46 19.88 63.72
N THR A 665 -48.97 18.69 64.07
CA THR A 665 -50.25 17.97 63.75
C THR A 665 -51.44 18.41 64.65
N PRO A 666 -52.78 18.09 64.48
CA PRO A 666 -53.37 16.72 64.26
C PRO A 666 -54.84 16.53 63.70
N THR A 667 -55.29 15.26 63.69
CA THR A 667 -56.67 14.64 63.80
C THR A 667 -57.55 14.22 62.58
N THR A 668 -58.11 13.01 62.71
CA THR A 668 -58.92 12.08 61.83
C THR A 668 -60.46 12.34 61.87
N PRO A 669 -61.41 11.74 61.06
CA PRO A 669 -61.54 10.31 60.64
C PRO A 669 -62.13 9.98 59.21
N VAL A 670 -62.15 8.66 58.87
CA VAL A 670 -62.54 7.98 57.59
C VAL A 670 -64.06 7.61 57.56
N PRO A 671 -64.74 7.34 56.41
CA PRO A 671 -64.85 5.97 55.81
C PRO A 671 -64.98 5.98 54.24
N PRO A 672 -65.38 4.89 53.51
CA PRO A 672 -64.47 4.00 52.79
C PRO A 672 -64.72 3.89 51.26
N GLY A 673 -63.67 3.68 50.46
CA GLY A 673 -63.78 3.30 49.05
C GLY A 673 -62.43 2.91 48.49
N GLY A 674 -62.30 1.69 47.97
CA GLY A 674 -61.02 1.07 47.64
C GLY A 674 -60.22 1.81 46.55
N GLU A 675 -59.03 2.28 46.91
CA GLU A 675 -58.00 2.73 45.99
C GLU A 675 -56.74 1.88 46.17
N TRP A 676 -56.27 1.31 45.05
CA TRP A 676 -54.94 0.71 44.97
C TRP A 676 -53.90 1.84 45.00
N LYS A 677 -53.22 2.01 46.13
CA LYS A 677 -52.14 2.99 46.28
C LYS A 677 -50.87 2.47 45.62
N TRP A 678 -50.33 3.22 44.66
CA TRP A 678 -48.96 3.08 44.16
C TRP A 678 -48.01 3.90 45.04
N SER A 679 -46.90 3.28 45.48
CA SER A 679 -45.82 3.97 46.16
C SER A 679 -45.04 4.87 45.19
N PRO A 680 -44.55 6.05 45.61
CA PRO A 680 -43.66 6.87 44.79
C PRO A 680 -42.33 6.15 44.60
N LEU A 681 -41.76 6.21 43.39
CA LEU A 681 -40.42 5.70 43.10
C LEU A 681 -39.41 6.48 43.95
N HIS A 682 -38.98 5.89 45.07
CA HIS A 682 -37.88 6.40 45.87
C HIS A 682 -36.61 6.38 45.03
N THR A 683 -36.13 7.56 44.66
CA THR A 683 -34.73 7.82 44.32
C THR A 683 -33.94 7.86 45.62
N ALA A 684 -33.72 6.68 46.23
CA ALA A 684 -32.78 6.51 47.33
C ALA A 684 -32.20 5.10 47.25
N ALA A 685 -30.87 5.05 47.22
CA ALA A 685 -30.08 3.83 47.15
C ALA A 685 -30.39 2.89 48.33
N THR A 686 -31.03 1.76 48.04
CA THR A 686 -31.00 0.56 48.87
C THR A 686 -30.93 -0.65 47.95
N ASP A 687 -29.91 -1.49 48.11
CA ASP A 687 -29.57 -2.72 47.36
C ASP A 687 -30.62 -3.85 47.51
N SER A 688 -31.88 -3.58 47.19
CA SER A 688 -32.84 -4.64 46.87
C SER A 688 -33.20 -4.51 45.39
N THR A 689 -32.34 -5.02 44.52
CA THR A 689 -32.66 -5.16 43.09
C THR A 689 -33.94 -5.98 42.96
N GLU A 690 -35.03 -5.36 42.50
CA GLU A 690 -36.27 -6.05 42.13
C GLU A 690 -35.95 -7.25 41.22
N PRO A 691 -36.69 -8.37 41.29
CA PRO A 691 -36.47 -9.52 40.40
C PRO A 691 -36.54 -9.12 38.91
N TRP A 692 -35.73 -9.76 38.05
CA TRP A 692 -35.67 -9.43 36.62
C TRP A 692 -37.03 -9.49 35.93
N ASP A 693 -37.87 -10.48 36.27
CA ASP A 693 -39.22 -10.63 35.73
C ASP A 693 -40.12 -9.43 36.06
N MET A 694 -39.94 -8.82 37.24
CA MET A 694 -40.72 -7.65 37.65
C MET A 694 -40.39 -6.43 36.78
N ASN A 695 -39.12 -6.27 36.39
CA ASN A 695 -38.72 -5.17 35.51
C ASN A 695 -39.37 -5.27 34.12
N GLN A 696 -39.53 -6.49 33.59
CA GLN A 696 -40.21 -6.73 32.31
C GLN A 696 -41.72 -6.44 32.42
N VAL A 697 -42.36 -6.93 33.48
CA VAL A 697 -43.79 -6.66 33.76
C VAL A 697 -44.04 -5.17 33.94
N ASN A 698 -43.15 -4.45 34.62
CA ASN A 698 -43.24 -3.00 34.80
C ASN A 698 -43.14 -2.25 33.47
N LEU A 699 -42.26 -2.67 32.57
CA LEU A 699 -42.16 -2.10 31.22
C LEU A 699 -43.44 -2.36 30.41
N GLU A 700 -43.96 -3.58 30.44
CA GLU A 700 -45.20 -3.94 29.74
C GLU A 700 -46.41 -3.14 30.27
N ALA A 701 -46.53 -3.01 31.59
CA ALA A 701 -47.58 -2.22 32.23
C ALA A 701 -47.47 -0.73 31.85
N ALA A 702 -46.26 -0.16 31.80
CA ALA A 702 -46.05 1.23 31.39
C ALA A 702 -46.48 1.45 29.93
N LEU A 703 -46.18 0.51 29.04
CA LEU A 703 -46.61 0.55 27.64
C LEU A 703 -48.13 0.46 27.50
N MET A 704 -48.78 -0.45 28.24
CA MET A 704 -50.24 -0.60 28.23
C MET A 704 -50.93 0.68 28.72
N CYS A 705 -50.42 1.30 29.77
CA CYS A 705 -50.96 2.57 30.29
C CYS A 705 -50.88 3.69 29.24
N LEU A 706 -49.72 3.84 28.58
CA LEU A 706 -49.54 4.84 27.53
C LEU A 706 -50.51 4.62 26.37
N THR A 707 -50.60 3.38 25.88
CA THR A 707 -51.46 3.03 24.73
C THR A 707 -52.93 3.30 25.05
N SER A 708 -53.40 2.83 26.22
CA SER A 708 -54.77 3.06 26.69
C SER A 708 -55.09 4.55 26.82
N LYS A 709 -54.13 5.35 27.31
CA LYS A 709 -54.34 6.79 27.46
C LYS A 709 -54.39 7.52 26.11
N VAL A 710 -53.55 7.13 25.17
CA VAL A 710 -53.61 7.68 23.80
C VAL A 710 -54.95 7.32 23.15
N ASP A 711 -55.43 6.09 23.29
CA ASP A 711 -56.75 5.67 22.78
C ASP A 711 -57.89 6.46 23.44
N GLU A 712 -57.79 6.73 24.75
CA GLU A 712 -58.75 7.57 25.47
C GLU A 712 -58.79 9.01 24.91
N ILE A 713 -57.62 9.62 24.69
CA ILE A 713 -57.51 10.98 24.12
C ILE A 713 -58.11 11.02 22.71
N LEU A 714 -57.81 10.02 21.88
CA LEU A 714 -58.35 9.92 20.53
C LEU A 714 -59.88 9.74 20.53
N ARG A 715 -60.43 9.02 21.51
CA ARG A 715 -61.88 8.83 21.67
C ARG A 715 -62.58 10.09 22.21
N GLN A 716 -61.88 10.93 22.97
CA GLN A 716 -62.41 12.17 23.55
C GLN A 716 -62.22 13.40 22.63
N GLY A 717 -61.31 13.32 21.66
CA GLY A 717 -60.92 14.40 20.75
C GLY A 717 -62.02 14.95 19.83
N GLU A 718 -63.13 14.23 19.64
CA GLU A 718 -64.28 14.74 18.87
C GLU A 718 -65.23 15.64 19.70
N THR A 719 -65.05 15.75 21.03
CA THR A 719 -66.03 16.44 21.91
C THR A 719 -65.47 17.56 22.79
N ARG A 720 -64.15 17.79 22.85
CA ARG A 720 -63.55 18.85 23.68
C ARG A 720 -62.86 19.94 22.85
N ALA A 721 -63.51 21.09 22.77
CA ALA A 721 -62.89 22.36 22.37
C ALA A 721 -62.00 22.90 23.51
N GLY A 722 -60.77 22.40 23.62
CA GLY A 722 -59.78 22.86 24.60
C GLY A 722 -58.37 22.55 24.11
N GLY A 723 -57.48 23.55 24.13
CA GLY A 723 -56.24 23.60 23.36
C GLY A 723 -55.22 22.48 23.62
N SER A 724 -54.27 22.36 22.68
CA SER A 724 -53.24 21.32 22.58
C SER A 724 -52.30 21.17 23.80
N SER A 725 -52.41 22.03 24.82
CA SER A 725 -51.67 21.90 26.08
C SER A 725 -52.17 20.76 26.98
N THR A 726 -53.43 20.35 26.85
CA THR A 726 -54.05 19.31 27.70
C THR A 726 -53.59 17.88 27.38
N TRP A 727 -53.37 17.56 26.10
CA TRP A 727 -52.94 16.21 25.68
C TRP A 727 -51.52 15.89 26.16
N LEU A 728 -50.62 16.87 26.11
CA LEU A 728 -49.26 16.70 26.61
C LEU A 728 -49.24 16.49 28.12
N GLU A 729 -50.04 17.24 28.88
CA GLU A 729 -50.14 17.09 30.35
C GLU A 729 -50.62 15.68 30.75
N GLU A 730 -51.52 15.08 29.97
CA GLU A 730 -52.04 13.74 30.22
C GLU A 730 -51.07 12.61 29.83
N VAL A 731 -50.33 12.78 28.72
CA VAL A 731 -49.43 11.74 28.17
C VAL A 731 -48.03 11.78 28.77
N ASN A 732 -47.52 12.96 29.13
CA ASN A 732 -46.14 13.15 29.58
C ASN A 732 -45.77 12.32 30.83
N PRO A 733 -46.59 12.21 31.89
CA PRO A 733 -46.27 11.35 33.02
C PRO A 733 -46.10 9.87 32.65
N LEU A 734 -46.88 9.39 31.68
CA LEU A 734 -46.80 8.01 31.18
C LEU A 734 -45.56 7.80 30.32
N LEU A 735 -45.18 8.78 29.50
CA LEU A 735 -43.94 8.75 28.73
C LEU A 735 -42.70 8.78 29.63
N VAL A 736 -42.71 9.60 30.69
CA VAL A 736 -41.63 9.62 31.69
C VAL A 736 -41.50 8.25 32.37
N ARG A 737 -42.62 7.64 32.76
CA ARG A 737 -42.63 6.27 33.34
C ARG A 737 -42.09 5.24 32.35
N LEU A 738 -42.57 5.24 31.10
CA LEU A 738 -42.11 4.32 30.06
C LEU A 738 -40.60 4.47 29.84
N ARG A 739 -40.10 5.70 29.66
CA ARG A 739 -38.66 5.97 29.50
C ARG A 739 -37.85 5.48 30.70
N GLY A 740 -38.35 5.68 31.92
CA GLY A 740 -37.71 5.17 33.14
C GLY A 740 -37.62 3.65 33.18
N CYS A 741 -38.71 2.95 32.83
CA CYS A 741 -38.72 1.48 32.74
C CYS A 741 -37.76 0.97 31.66
N VAL A 742 -37.77 1.58 30.46
CA VAL A 742 -36.86 1.25 29.34
C VAL A 742 -35.40 1.44 29.76
N GLU A 743 -35.10 2.56 30.41
CA GLU A 743 -33.75 2.86 30.90
C GLU A 743 -33.27 1.79 31.89
N LEU A 744 -34.11 1.43 32.87
CA LEU A 744 -33.80 0.43 33.88
C LEU A 744 -33.55 -0.96 33.26
N VAL A 745 -34.45 -1.46 32.41
CA VAL A 745 -34.29 -2.78 31.80
C VAL A 745 -33.09 -2.82 30.87
N CYS A 746 -32.90 -1.80 30.03
CA CYS A 746 -31.78 -1.75 29.10
C CYS A 746 -30.46 -1.66 29.85
N ARG A 747 -30.37 -0.87 30.93
CA ARG A 747 -29.15 -0.78 31.73
C ARG A 747 -28.79 -2.13 32.36
N ARG A 748 -29.75 -2.79 33.02
CA ARG A 748 -29.50 -4.10 33.64
C ARG A 748 -29.16 -5.18 32.61
N ALA A 749 -29.86 -5.22 31.49
CA ALA A 749 -29.54 -6.11 30.37
C ALA A 749 -28.16 -5.82 29.76
N SER A 750 -27.79 -4.54 29.60
CA SER A 750 -26.45 -4.15 29.14
C SER A 750 -25.36 -4.60 30.12
N HIS A 751 -25.57 -4.47 31.43
CA HIS A 751 -24.63 -4.98 32.42
C HIS A 751 -24.49 -6.50 32.32
N GLY A 752 -25.61 -7.24 32.22
CA GLY A 752 -25.59 -8.69 32.07
C GLY A 752 -24.82 -9.16 30.83
N LEU A 753 -25.08 -8.55 29.66
CA LEU A 753 -24.36 -8.88 28.43
C LEU A 753 -22.87 -8.50 28.48
N THR A 754 -22.55 -7.35 29.07
CA THR A 754 -21.16 -6.90 29.20
C THR A 754 -20.40 -7.81 30.16
N PHE A 755 -21.05 -8.27 31.24
CA PHE A 755 -20.48 -9.24 32.16
C PHE A 755 -20.27 -10.62 31.50
N LEU A 756 -21.20 -11.10 30.67
CA LEU A 756 -20.95 -12.31 29.86
C LEU A 756 -19.77 -12.12 28.90
N ALA A 757 -19.69 -10.98 28.22
CA ALA A 757 -18.56 -10.69 27.33
C ALA A 757 -17.22 -10.69 28.08
N LEU A 758 -17.20 -10.14 29.29
CA LEU A 758 -16.06 -10.22 30.22
C LEU A 758 -15.70 -11.68 30.56
N GLN A 759 -16.69 -12.54 30.82
CA GLN A 759 -16.45 -13.97 31.09
C GLN A 759 -15.82 -14.71 29.89
N GLU A 760 -16.33 -14.48 28.69
CA GLU A 760 -15.82 -15.10 27.45
C GLU A 760 -14.34 -14.72 27.19
N GLN A 761 -13.91 -13.54 27.64
CA GLN A 761 -12.54 -13.04 27.44
C GLN A 761 -11.58 -13.42 28.58
N SER A 762 -12.05 -14.11 29.61
CA SER A 762 -11.29 -14.38 30.84
C SER A 762 -10.05 -15.28 30.67
N TYR A 763 -9.96 -16.02 29.57
CA TYR A 763 -8.99 -17.10 29.40
C TYR A 763 -7.62 -16.64 28.86
N ASN A 764 -7.55 -15.52 28.12
CA ASN A 764 -6.27 -14.97 27.61
C ASN A 764 -6.40 -13.54 27.03
N ILE A 765 -6.56 -12.53 27.89
CA ILE A 765 -6.66 -11.12 27.46
C ILE A 765 -5.52 -10.68 26.52
N PRO A 766 -4.22 -11.00 26.78
CA PRO A 766 -3.14 -10.57 25.91
C PRO A 766 -3.23 -11.09 24.46
N LEU A 767 -3.71 -12.33 24.27
CA LEU A 767 -3.94 -12.89 22.93
C LEU A 767 -5.10 -12.18 22.24
N TRP A 768 -6.22 -11.95 22.94
CA TRP A 768 -7.35 -11.16 22.43
C TRP A 768 -6.90 -9.77 21.97
N HIS A 769 -6.06 -9.10 22.77
CA HIS A 769 -5.50 -7.79 22.42
C HIS A 769 -4.69 -7.84 21.14
N THR A 770 -3.75 -8.78 21.09
CA THR A 770 -2.82 -8.92 19.96
C THR A 770 -3.58 -9.23 18.67
N VAL A 771 -4.57 -10.13 18.73
CA VAL A 771 -5.44 -10.47 17.58
C VAL A 771 -6.23 -9.25 17.12
N LYS A 772 -6.87 -8.52 18.04
CA LYS A 772 -7.67 -7.34 17.71
C LYS A 772 -6.83 -6.27 17.01
N TYR A 773 -5.76 -5.81 17.67
CA TYR A 773 -4.90 -4.75 17.14
C TYR A 773 -4.32 -5.14 15.77
N ARG A 774 -3.80 -6.37 15.65
CA ARG A 774 -3.23 -6.88 14.40
C ARG A 774 -4.25 -6.94 13.27
N ARG A 775 -5.48 -7.37 13.57
CA ARG A 775 -6.57 -7.43 12.59
C ARG A 775 -7.05 -6.04 12.17
N ASP A 776 -7.11 -5.07 13.09
CA ASP A 776 -7.45 -3.67 12.78
C ASP A 776 -6.42 -3.06 11.82
N VAL A 777 -5.12 -3.28 12.07
CA VAL A 777 -4.04 -2.85 11.17
C VAL A 777 -4.22 -3.43 9.76
N THR A 778 -4.36 -4.74 9.64
CA THR A 778 -4.42 -5.40 8.33
C THR A 778 -5.72 -5.08 7.59
N PHE A 779 -6.83 -4.94 8.32
CA PHE A 779 -8.12 -4.52 7.79
C PHE A 779 -8.07 -3.10 7.23
N SER A 780 -7.43 -2.15 7.93
CA SER A 780 -7.27 -0.77 7.46
C SER A 780 -6.54 -0.70 6.11
N GLN A 781 -5.43 -1.42 5.99
CA GLN A 781 -4.65 -1.50 4.76
C GLN A 781 -5.46 -2.13 3.61
N ALA A 782 -6.22 -3.19 3.90
CA ALA A 782 -7.05 -3.88 2.92
C ALA A 782 -8.22 -3.01 2.42
N LEU A 783 -8.99 -2.41 3.33
CA LEU A 783 -10.15 -1.61 2.99
C LEU A 783 -9.77 -0.35 2.19
N THR A 784 -8.65 0.30 2.56
CA THR A 784 -8.09 1.42 1.81
C THR A 784 -7.76 1.04 0.36
N SER A 785 -7.15 -0.13 0.18
CA SER A 785 -6.75 -0.65 -1.13
C SER A 785 -7.96 -1.04 -1.99
N VAL A 786 -8.92 -1.77 -1.41
CA VAL A 786 -10.16 -2.18 -2.08
C VAL A 786 -11.00 -0.98 -2.50
N THR A 787 -11.12 0.03 -1.64
CA THR A 787 -11.82 1.28 -1.97
C THR A 787 -11.13 2.02 -3.12
N THR A 788 -9.79 2.12 -3.10
CA THR A 788 -9.00 2.70 -4.20
C THR A 788 -9.29 2.01 -5.55
N GLY A 789 -9.30 0.67 -5.54
CA GLY A 789 -9.64 -0.11 -6.74
C GLY A 789 -11.07 0.11 -7.21
N PHE A 790 -12.04 0.09 -6.29
CA PHE A 790 -13.45 0.26 -6.64
C PHE A 790 -13.75 1.64 -7.24
N LEU A 791 -13.22 2.71 -6.66
CA LEU A 791 -13.37 4.06 -7.19
C LEU A 791 -12.84 4.18 -8.63
N THR A 792 -11.69 3.56 -8.89
CA THR A 792 -11.07 3.56 -10.22
C THR A 792 -11.93 2.78 -11.21
N LYS A 793 -12.34 1.56 -10.83
CA LYS A 793 -13.15 0.67 -11.67
C LYS A 793 -14.51 1.29 -11.99
N LEU A 794 -15.17 1.89 -10.99
CA LEU A 794 -16.47 2.56 -11.18
C LEU A 794 -16.36 3.68 -12.22
N ARG A 795 -15.30 4.51 -12.15
CA ARG A 795 -15.09 5.57 -13.15
C ARG A 795 -14.76 5.02 -14.54
N SER A 796 -13.91 4.00 -14.64
CA SER A 796 -13.54 3.41 -15.93
C SER A 796 -14.67 2.64 -16.60
N SER A 797 -15.64 2.15 -15.83
CA SER A 797 -16.68 1.24 -16.29
C SER A 797 -18.10 1.79 -16.10
N ILE A 798 -18.23 3.10 -15.87
CA ILE A 798 -19.54 3.76 -15.66
C ILE A 798 -20.47 3.67 -16.88
N THR A 799 -19.92 3.42 -18.07
CA THR A 799 -20.69 3.22 -19.31
C THR A 799 -20.88 1.74 -19.67
N ASN A 800 -20.37 0.81 -18.86
CA ASN A 800 -20.50 -0.62 -19.12
C ASN A 800 -21.75 -1.16 -18.40
N GLU A 801 -22.84 -1.34 -19.15
CA GLU A 801 -24.13 -1.80 -18.61
C GLU A 801 -24.03 -3.17 -17.93
N THR A 802 -23.29 -4.12 -18.50
CA THR A 802 -23.08 -5.45 -17.92
C THR A 802 -22.40 -5.36 -16.55
N PHE A 803 -21.35 -4.55 -16.44
CA PHE A 803 -20.66 -4.31 -15.16
C PHE A 803 -21.60 -3.65 -14.13
N LEU A 804 -22.37 -2.63 -14.52
CA LEU A 804 -23.29 -1.96 -13.60
C LEU A 804 -24.40 -2.89 -13.11
N GLN A 805 -24.94 -3.75 -13.98
CA GLN A 805 -25.90 -4.78 -13.58
C GLN A 805 -25.27 -5.84 -12.67
N GLN A 806 -24.03 -6.22 -12.95
CA GLN A 806 -23.26 -7.18 -12.15
C GLN A 806 -23.11 -6.72 -10.70
N LEU A 807 -22.86 -5.42 -10.47
CA LEU A 807 -22.69 -4.86 -9.13
C LEU A 807 -23.87 -5.14 -8.19
N TYR A 808 -25.12 -4.97 -8.65
CA TYR A 808 -26.29 -5.19 -7.78
C TYR A 808 -26.85 -6.61 -7.83
N LYS A 809 -26.62 -7.37 -8.92
CA LYS A 809 -27.10 -8.76 -9.03
C LYS A 809 -26.22 -9.75 -8.30
N ILE A 810 -24.90 -9.69 -8.50
CA ILE A 810 -23.97 -10.71 -7.98
C ILE A 810 -22.85 -10.13 -7.11
N GLY A 811 -22.62 -8.82 -7.15
CA GLY A 811 -21.59 -8.12 -6.37
C GLY A 811 -20.27 -7.94 -7.12
N LEU A 812 -19.32 -7.28 -6.46
CA LEU A 812 -18.02 -6.89 -7.02
C LEU A 812 -16.97 -7.98 -6.83
N LEU A 813 -16.48 -8.56 -7.93
CA LEU A 813 -15.34 -9.49 -7.89
C LEU A 813 -14.02 -8.74 -7.69
N ILE A 814 -13.23 -9.19 -6.73
CA ILE A 814 -11.89 -8.70 -6.48
C ILE A 814 -10.93 -9.87 -6.46
N ASN A 815 -9.87 -9.84 -7.29
CA ASN A 815 -8.85 -10.88 -7.32
C ASN A 815 -7.48 -10.33 -6.87
N PHE A 816 -6.98 -10.84 -5.75
CA PHE A 816 -5.65 -10.60 -5.23
C PHE A 816 -4.67 -11.66 -5.71
N GLU A 817 -3.62 -11.22 -6.39
CA GLU A 817 -2.42 -12.01 -6.63
C GLU A 817 -1.42 -11.78 -5.49
N SER A 818 -0.99 -12.85 -4.82
CA SER A 818 0.03 -12.80 -3.76
C SER A 818 1.30 -13.53 -4.18
N LEU A 819 2.43 -12.83 -4.07
CA LEU A 819 3.77 -13.36 -4.36
C LEU A 819 4.54 -13.80 -3.10
N LEU A 820 3.86 -13.87 -1.96
CA LEU A 820 4.44 -14.26 -0.66
C LEU A 820 4.78 -15.76 -0.62
N SER A 821 5.89 -16.10 0.02
CA SER A 821 6.29 -17.49 0.27
C SER A 821 5.74 -18.02 1.59
N CYS A 822 5.48 -19.33 1.65
CA CYS A 822 5.13 -20.06 2.87
C CYS A 822 6.33 -20.34 3.79
N HIS A 823 7.21 -19.36 4.01
CA HIS A 823 8.42 -19.56 4.81
C HIS A 823 8.86 -18.27 5.52
N GLY A 824 9.47 -18.44 6.71
CA GLY A 824 9.97 -17.34 7.54
C GLY A 824 8.88 -16.32 7.88
N ASP A 825 9.26 -15.03 7.94
CA ASP A 825 8.33 -13.93 8.18
C ASP A 825 7.20 -13.90 7.13
N GLU A 826 7.46 -14.25 5.87
CA GLU A 826 6.43 -14.18 4.81
C GLU A 826 5.27 -15.16 5.05
N MET A 827 5.50 -16.25 5.80
CA MET A 827 4.41 -17.13 6.22
C MET A 827 3.41 -16.40 7.13
N GLY A 828 3.91 -15.68 8.14
CA GLY A 828 3.06 -14.89 9.01
C GLY A 828 2.43 -13.70 8.28
N MET A 829 3.16 -13.09 7.33
CA MET A 829 2.60 -12.06 6.46
C MET A 829 1.43 -12.59 5.62
N LEU A 830 1.54 -13.83 5.11
CA LEU A 830 0.47 -14.48 4.35
C LEU A 830 -0.74 -14.78 5.24
N GLU A 831 -0.52 -15.24 6.48
CA GLU A 831 -1.57 -15.45 7.48
C GLU A 831 -2.32 -14.15 7.84
N ASP A 832 -1.62 -13.01 7.95
CA ASP A 832 -2.23 -11.68 8.09
C ASP A 832 -3.05 -11.30 6.84
N HIS A 833 -2.44 -11.46 5.66
CA HIS A 833 -2.98 -10.98 4.40
C HIS A 833 -4.29 -11.67 4.01
N ILE A 834 -4.38 -12.99 4.17
CA ILE A 834 -5.58 -13.75 3.80
C ILE A 834 -6.78 -13.45 4.69
N VAL A 835 -6.56 -13.17 5.98
CA VAL A 835 -7.64 -12.81 6.90
C VAL A 835 -8.17 -11.43 6.53
N ALA A 836 -7.28 -10.47 6.29
CA ALA A 836 -7.67 -9.12 5.87
C ALA A 836 -8.47 -9.12 4.55
N ILE A 837 -8.08 -9.93 3.57
CA ILE A 837 -8.82 -10.09 2.31
C ILE A 837 -10.18 -10.76 2.56
N ASN A 838 -10.23 -11.81 3.37
CA ASN A 838 -11.49 -12.48 3.68
C ASN A 838 -12.47 -11.56 4.43
N ASP A 839 -11.97 -10.67 5.29
CA ASP A 839 -12.78 -9.70 6.02
C ASP A 839 -13.49 -8.70 5.10
N MET A 840 -13.02 -8.52 3.86
CA MET A 840 -13.70 -7.68 2.86
C MET A 840 -15.09 -8.21 2.50
N LYS A 841 -15.41 -9.48 2.75
CA LYS A 841 -16.78 -10.03 2.60
C LYS A 841 -17.80 -9.31 3.49
N ASN A 842 -17.34 -8.70 4.58
CA ASN A 842 -18.17 -7.96 5.52
C ASN A 842 -18.27 -6.46 5.19
N VAL A 843 -17.73 -6.04 4.04
CA VAL A 843 -17.78 -4.68 3.55
C VAL A 843 -18.77 -4.59 2.41
N THR A 844 -19.57 -3.53 2.40
CA THR A 844 -20.46 -3.21 1.29
C THR A 844 -20.22 -1.79 0.79
N PHE A 845 -20.41 -1.57 -0.50
CA PHE A 845 -20.37 -0.25 -1.11
C PHE A 845 -21.78 0.28 -1.38
N LYS A 846 -22.01 1.56 -1.13
CA LYS A 846 -23.21 2.27 -1.58
C LYS A 846 -22.79 3.48 -2.39
N ILE A 847 -23.29 3.57 -3.62
CA ILE A 847 -23.05 4.74 -4.45
C ILE A 847 -24.11 5.78 -4.11
N ILE A 848 -23.68 6.98 -3.75
CA ILE A 848 -24.55 8.11 -3.40
C ILE A 848 -24.34 9.25 -4.40
N GLN A 849 -25.38 10.06 -4.59
CA GLN A 849 -25.28 11.27 -5.39
C GLN A 849 -24.43 12.29 -4.62
N ALA A 850 -23.41 12.86 -5.27
CA ALA A 850 -22.58 13.88 -4.65
C ALA A 850 -23.35 15.21 -4.55
N SER A 851 -23.30 15.88 -3.41
CA SER A 851 -23.99 17.17 -3.21
C SER A 851 -23.39 18.28 -4.09
N ASN A 852 -22.06 18.26 -4.22
CA ASN A 852 -21.26 19.21 -4.99
C ASN A 852 -20.24 18.46 -5.86
N ALA A 853 -19.79 19.08 -6.97
CA ALA A 853 -18.82 18.49 -7.88
C ALA A 853 -17.45 18.18 -7.23
N ASP A 854 -17.10 18.89 -6.15
CA ASP A 854 -15.83 18.74 -5.43
C ASP A 854 -15.87 17.66 -4.33
N GLU A 855 -17.07 17.21 -3.92
CA GLU A 855 -17.26 16.22 -2.86
C GLU A 855 -17.19 14.79 -3.42
N ILE A 856 -15.98 14.34 -3.72
CA ILE A 856 -15.74 13.06 -4.40
C ILE A 856 -15.13 11.98 -3.50
N LEU A 857 -14.71 12.33 -2.29
CA LEU A 857 -14.04 11.38 -1.39
C LEU A 857 -15.06 10.47 -0.68
N PRO A 858 -14.79 9.16 -0.56
CA PRO A 858 -15.69 8.24 0.09
C PRO A 858 -15.79 8.50 1.61
N THR A 859 -16.92 8.13 2.20
CA THR A 859 -17.13 8.14 3.66
C THR A 859 -17.40 6.73 4.17
N LEU A 860 -17.24 6.54 5.48
CA LEU A 860 -17.38 5.25 6.13
C LEU A 860 -18.51 5.31 7.17
N SER A 861 -19.27 4.24 7.27
CA SER A 861 -20.23 4.01 8.35
C SER A 861 -20.24 2.53 8.76
N GLY A 862 -20.71 2.24 9.96
CA GLY A 862 -20.76 0.87 10.49
C GLY A 862 -19.84 0.68 11.69
N LYS A 863 -19.49 -0.57 11.96
CA LYS A 863 -18.66 -0.97 13.12
C LYS A 863 -17.78 -2.14 12.76
N ARG A 864 -16.86 -2.54 13.65
CA ARG A 864 -16.02 -3.71 13.41
C ARG A 864 -16.84 -4.93 13.00
N GLY A 865 -16.44 -5.54 11.89
CA GLY A 865 -17.12 -6.71 11.31
C GLY A 865 -18.33 -6.41 10.42
N SER A 866 -18.72 -5.13 10.22
CA SER A 866 -19.71 -4.75 9.20
C SER A 866 -19.59 -3.27 8.85
N TYR A 867 -19.02 -2.98 7.67
CA TYR A 867 -18.82 -1.61 7.18
C TYR A 867 -19.58 -1.34 5.89
N VAL A 868 -20.06 -0.12 5.78
CA VAL A 868 -20.66 0.42 4.56
C VAL A 868 -19.84 1.62 4.11
N VAL A 869 -19.18 1.50 2.96
CA VAL A 869 -18.45 2.59 2.33
C VAL A 869 -19.38 3.33 1.39
N GLN A 870 -19.63 4.60 1.65
CA GLN A 870 -20.42 5.44 0.77
C GLN A 870 -19.50 6.11 -0.24
N VAL A 871 -19.84 6.00 -1.51
CA VAL A 871 -19.05 6.49 -2.64
C VAL A 871 -19.83 7.60 -3.33
N PRO A 872 -19.43 8.87 -3.14
CA PRO A 872 -20.01 9.99 -3.87
C PRO A 872 -19.75 9.86 -5.37
N CYS A 873 -20.80 10.06 -6.15
CA CYS A 873 -20.77 10.02 -7.61
C CYS A 873 -21.35 11.33 -8.15
N PRO A 874 -20.62 12.06 -9.02
CA PRO A 874 -21.14 13.28 -9.63
C PRO A 874 -22.45 13.03 -10.39
N ASP A 875 -23.36 14.01 -10.39
CA ASP A 875 -24.70 13.90 -11.00
C ASP A 875 -24.69 13.33 -12.42
N THR A 876 -23.77 13.80 -13.26
CA THR A 876 -23.63 13.35 -14.65
C THR A 876 -23.35 11.85 -14.77
N MET A 877 -22.67 11.27 -13.79
CA MET A 877 -22.38 9.83 -13.74
C MET A 877 -23.47 9.07 -12.98
N PHE A 878 -24.05 9.66 -11.93
CA PHE A 878 -25.05 9.02 -11.09
C PHE A 878 -26.30 8.62 -11.88
N HIS A 879 -26.72 9.45 -12.83
CA HIS A 879 -27.86 9.14 -13.71
C HIS A 879 -27.63 7.96 -14.67
N LEU A 880 -26.38 7.55 -14.91
CA LEU A 880 -26.06 6.37 -15.72
C LEU A 880 -26.21 5.06 -14.95
N LEU A 881 -26.33 5.11 -13.62
CA LEU A 881 -26.42 3.93 -12.77
C LEU A 881 -27.82 3.28 -12.88
N PRO A 882 -27.94 1.95 -12.70
CA PRO A 882 -29.24 1.27 -12.55
C PRO A 882 -30.08 1.87 -11.40
N ARG A 883 -31.41 1.83 -11.54
CA ARG A 883 -32.35 2.41 -10.56
C ARG A 883 -32.19 1.80 -9.17
N GLU A 884 -31.82 0.52 -9.09
CA GLU A 884 -31.54 -0.19 -7.86
C GLU A 884 -30.38 0.47 -7.11
N ILE A 885 -29.28 0.73 -7.81
CA ILE A 885 -28.09 1.39 -7.25
C ILE A 885 -28.42 2.84 -6.87
N GLN A 886 -29.14 3.57 -7.71
CA GLN A 886 -29.58 4.94 -7.40
C GLN A 886 -30.43 5.02 -6.12
N ARG A 887 -31.21 3.96 -5.81
CA ARG A 887 -32.00 3.85 -4.57
C ARG A 887 -31.18 3.44 -3.33
N GLY A 888 -29.84 3.36 -3.46
CA GLY A 888 -28.94 3.05 -2.34
C GLY A 888 -28.75 1.55 -2.09
N TYR A 889 -28.91 0.70 -3.11
CA TYR A 889 -28.62 -0.73 -3.01
C TYR A 889 -27.17 -0.97 -2.56
N ALA A 890 -26.98 -1.90 -1.62
CA ALA A 890 -25.67 -2.24 -1.08
C ALA A 890 -24.96 -3.27 -1.97
N ILE A 891 -23.82 -2.90 -2.52
CA ILE A 891 -22.99 -3.73 -3.38
C ILE A 891 -22.07 -4.57 -2.48
N ARG A 892 -22.25 -5.89 -2.50
CA ARG A 892 -21.39 -6.83 -1.77
C ARG A 892 -20.04 -7.01 -2.47
N VAL A 893 -19.00 -7.27 -1.70
CA VAL A 893 -17.66 -7.58 -2.21
C VAL A 893 -17.45 -9.10 -2.20
N VAL A 894 -16.92 -9.63 -3.30
CA VAL A 894 -16.53 -11.04 -3.44
C VAL A 894 -15.00 -11.10 -3.63
N PRO A 895 -14.23 -11.18 -2.55
CA PRO A 895 -12.78 -11.24 -2.63
C PRO A 895 -12.31 -12.68 -2.87
N VAL A 896 -11.34 -12.85 -3.78
CA VAL A 896 -10.57 -14.08 -3.99
C VAL A 896 -9.07 -13.77 -3.97
N ILE A 897 -8.27 -14.71 -3.53
CA ILE A 897 -6.80 -14.62 -3.53
C ILE A 897 -6.19 -15.89 -4.11
N PHE A 898 -5.23 -15.71 -5.03
CA PHE A 898 -4.34 -16.78 -5.48
C PHE A 898 -2.90 -16.41 -5.11
N THR A 899 -2.18 -17.37 -4.51
CA THR A 899 -0.83 -17.15 -3.99
C THR A 899 0.17 -18.13 -4.59
N MET A 900 1.33 -17.60 -4.96
CA MET A 900 2.49 -18.38 -5.41
C MET A 900 3.77 -17.65 -5.00
N GLY A 901 4.57 -18.25 -4.12
CA GLY A 901 5.82 -17.66 -3.69
C GLY A 901 6.85 -17.53 -4.82
N ILE A 902 7.28 -16.29 -5.13
CA ILE A 902 8.29 -16.03 -6.18
C ILE A 902 9.56 -15.43 -5.56
N ASN A 903 10.28 -16.22 -4.76
CA ASN A 903 11.58 -15.87 -4.18
C ASN A 903 12.39 -17.13 -3.82
N GLU A 904 13.57 -16.95 -3.23
CA GLU A 904 14.43 -18.00 -2.68
C GLU A 904 13.77 -18.77 -1.54
N HIS A 905 12.99 -18.10 -0.68
CA HIS A 905 12.27 -18.73 0.42
C HIS A 905 11.18 -19.69 -0.06
N ALA A 906 10.56 -19.40 -1.21
CA ALA A 906 9.65 -20.33 -1.87
C ALA A 906 10.39 -21.55 -2.42
N THR A 907 11.61 -21.40 -2.95
CA THR A 907 12.43 -22.56 -3.32
C THR A 907 12.76 -23.41 -2.10
N LEU A 908 13.03 -22.78 -0.95
CA LEU A 908 13.28 -23.49 0.30
C LEU A 908 12.01 -24.19 0.79
N ALA A 909 10.85 -23.55 0.70
CA ALA A 909 9.56 -24.15 1.05
C ALA A 909 9.24 -25.37 0.16
N ASP A 910 9.38 -25.24 -1.16
CA ASP A 910 9.13 -26.34 -2.11
C ASP A 910 10.04 -27.56 -1.87
N LYS A 911 11.31 -27.32 -1.47
CA LYS A 911 12.31 -28.39 -1.32
C LYS A 911 12.37 -28.99 0.08
N PHE A 912 12.15 -28.18 1.11
CA PHE A 912 12.44 -28.51 2.51
C PHE A 912 11.37 -28.03 3.50
N GLY A 913 10.34 -27.30 3.06
CA GLY A 913 9.31 -26.72 3.92
C GLY A 913 7.90 -27.23 3.62
N ASP A 914 6.89 -26.45 4.04
CA ASP A 914 5.47 -26.81 3.90
C ASP A 914 4.74 -25.80 2.99
N THR A 915 4.16 -26.29 1.90
CA THR A 915 3.37 -25.52 0.94
C THR A 915 1.85 -25.70 1.13
N LYS A 916 1.41 -26.48 2.12
CA LYS A 916 -0.01 -26.80 2.35
C LYS A 916 -0.88 -25.56 2.53
N LEU A 917 -0.39 -24.54 3.22
CA LEU A 917 -1.17 -23.31 3.42
C LEU A 917 -1.47 -22.64 2.07
N GLN A 918 -0.48 -22.55 1.17
CA GLN A 918 -0.67 -22.00 -0.18
C GLN A 918 -1.65 -22.86 -1.00
N GLU A 919 -1.53 -24.18 -0.95
CA GLU A 919 -2.42 -25.11 -1.65
C GLU A 919 -3.86 -24.98 -1.17
N GLN A 920 -4.06 -24.95 0.16
CA GLN A 920 -5.37 -24.76 0.79
C GLN A 920 -5.98 -23.41 0.38
N ILE A 921 -5.21 -22.31 0.45
CA ILE A 921 -5.68 -20.98 0.03
C ILE A 921 -6.15 -21.02 -1.43
N ASN A 922 -5.34 -21.56 -2.33
CA ASN A 922 -5.67 -21.60 -3.77
C ASN A 922 -6.91 -22.47 -4.03
N GLN A 923 -7.07 -23.59 -3.33
CA GLN A 923 -8.22 -24.47 -3.48
C GLN A 923 -9.52 -23.83 -2.97
N GLU A 924 -9.51 -23.24 -1.76
CA GLU A 924 -10.67 -22.54 -1.20
C GLU A 924 -11.11 -21.35 -2.08
N ASN A 925 -10.15 -20.61 -2.63
CA ASN A 925 -10.44 -19.45 -3.48
C ASN A 925 -10.85 -19.84 -4.90
N PHE A 926 -10.43 -21.02 -5.40
CA PHE A 926 -10.96 -21.58 -6.63
C PHE A 926 -12.45 -21.88 -6.51
N GLU A 927 -12.91 -22.44 -5.39
CA GLU A 927 -14.32 -22.73 -5.15
C GLU A 927 -15.15 -21.44 -5.07
N ALA A 928 -14.64 -20.42 -4.37
CA ALA A 928 -15.27 -19.10 -4.31
C ALA A 928 -15.38 -18.45 -5.70
N LEU A 929 -14.30 -18.49 -6.50
CA LEU A 929 -14.29 -17.97 -7.87
C LEU A 929 -15.25 -18.76 -8.76
N SER A 930 -15.27 -20.09 -8.65
CA SER A 930 -16.19 -20.94 -9.41
C SER A 930 -17.65 -20.63 -9.11
N SER A 931 -17.99 -20.41 -7.84
CA SER A 931 -19.35 -20.01 -7.44
C SER A 931 -19.73 -18.65 -8.05
N TYR A 932 -18.80 -17.69 -8.06
CA TYR A 932 -19.03 -16.38 -8.66
C TYR A 932 -19.21 -16.46 -10.18
N VAL A 933 -18.36 -17.24 -10.86
CA VAL A 933 -18.43 -17.45 -12.32
C VAL A 933 -19.76 -18.11 -12.71
N SER A 934 -20.21 -19.12 -11.97
CA SER A 934 -21.53 -19.73 -12.20
C SER A 934 -22.67 -18.70 -12.07
N GLN A 935 -22.69 -17.92 -10.99
CA GLN A 935 -23.69 -16.86 -10.80
C GLN A 935 -23.69 -15.82 -11.92
N TYR A 936 -22.51 -15.47 -12.44
CA TYR A 936 -22.43 -14.54 -13.57
C TYR A 936 -23.07 -15.12 -14.84
N PHE A 937 -22.76 -16.37 -15.20
CA PHE A 937 -23.33 -16.99 -16.39
C PHE A 937 -24.84 -17.24 -16.27
N ASP A 938 -25.35 -17.47 -15.06
CA ASP A 938 -26.79 -17.54 -14.79
C ASP A 938 -27.51 -16.22 -15.13
N HIS A 939 -26.85 -15.08 -14.95
CA HIS A 939 -27.43 -13.75 -15.13
C HIS A 939 -27.13 -13.06 -16.47
N PHE A 940 -25.98 -13.31 -17.09
CA PHE A 940 -25.46 -12.49 -18.20
C PHE A 940 -25.29 -13.22 -19.53
N LYS A 941 -25.53 -14.54 -19.62
CA LYS A 941 -25.55 -15.36 -20.86
C LYS A 941 -24.68 -14.85 -22.02
N GLU A 942 -23.38 -14.75 -21.80
CA GLU A 942 -22.40 -14.44 -22.84
C GLU A 942 -21.17 -15.33 -22.64
N SER A 943 -21.22 -16.54 -23.18
CA SER A 943 -19.99 -17.29 -23.45
C SER A 943 -19.90 -17.50 -24.96
N ASN A 944 -18.92 -16.85 -25.59
CA ASN A 944 -18.50 -17.26 -26.93
C ASN A 944 -17.71 -18.56 -26.76
N PRO A 945 -18.20 -19.71 -27.25
CA PRO A 945 -17.47 -20.96 -27.13
C PRO A 945 -16.15 -20.85 -27.90
N GLY A 946 -15.04 -21.04 -27.20
CA GLY A 946 -13.70 -20.97 -27.77
C GLY A 946 -12.63 -21.38 -26.76
N PRO A 947 -11.38 -21.60 -27.20
CA PRO A 947 -10.28 -22.05 -26.34
C PRO A 947 -9.90 -21.04 -25.23
N ASN A 948 -10.34 -19.78 -25.36
CA ASN A 948 -10.12 -18.72 -24.38
C ASN A 948 -11.39 -18.39 -23.56
N SER A 949 -12.40 -19.28 -23.55
CA SER A 949 -13.61 -19.06 -22.75
C SER A 949 -13.29 -19.15 -21.26
N VAL A 950 -14.07 -18.45 -20.43
CA VAL A 950 -13.88 -18.46 -18.97
C VAL A 950 -14.07 -19.86 -18.39
N GLU A 951 -14.97 -20.67 -18.95
CA GLU A 951 -15.17 -22.05 -18.52
C GLU A 951 -13.93 -22.93 -18.76
N GLU A 952 -13.25 -22.76 -19.90
CA GLU A 952 -12.01 -23.49 -20.18
C GLU A 952 -10.85 -22.98 -19.31
N GLN A 953 -10.76 -21.67 -19.11
CA GLN A 953 -9.81 -21.08 -18.16
C GLN A 953 -10.03 -21.60 -16.73
N MET A 954 -11.27 -21.77 -16.28
CA MET A 954 -11.59 -22.36 -14.98
C MET A 954 -11.14 -23.81 -14.88
N LYS A 955 -11.29 -24.62 -15.94
CA LYS A 955 -10.74 -26.00 -15.97
C LYS A 955 -9.22 -25.99 -15.90
N LEU A 956 -8.58 -25.11 -16.67
CA LEU A 956 -7.12 -24.97 -16.68
C LEU A 956 -6.59 -24.50 -15.32
N LEU A 957 -7.28 -23.57 -14.66
CA LEU A 957 -6.94 -23.13 -13.31
C LEU A 957 -7.03 -24.29 -12.32
N LYS A 958 -8.13 -25.07 -12.35
CA LYS A 958 -8.29 -26.27 -11.51
C LYS A 958 -7.17 -27.27 -11.74
N TYR A 959 -6.82 -27.52 -13.00
CA TYR A 959 -5.72 -28.41 -13.36
C TYR A 959 -4.39 -27.93 -12.77
N ASN A 960 -4.07 -26.63 -12.92
CA ASN A 960 -2.81 -26.07 -12.44
C ASN A 960 -2.72 -26.04 -10.91
N ILE A 961 -3.82 -25.78 -10.19
CA ILE A 961 -3.87 -25.84 -8.72
C ILE A 961 -3.59 -27.26 -8.22
N ASN A 962 -4.13 -28.26 -8.89
CA ASN A 962 -3.92 -29.67 -8.53
C ASN A 962 -2.61 -30.25 -9.08
N SER A 963 -1.90 -29.49 -9.93
CA SER A 963 -0.61 -29.92 -10.47
C SER A 963 0.48 -29.80 -9.40
N LYS A 964 1.30 -30.84 -9.23
CA LYS A 964 2.47 -30.81 -8.33
C LYS A 964 3.68 -30.10 -8.94
N LYS A 965 3.45 -29.12 -9.82
CA LYS A 965 4.51 -28.38 -10.51
C LYS A 965 5.08 -27.32 -9.54
N SER A 966 6.39 -27.39 -9.29
CA SER A 966 7.08 -26.40 -8.46
C SER A 966 6.93 -25.00 -9.07
N LYS A 967 6.62 -24.02 -8.22
CA LYS A 967 6.37 -22.62 -8.57
C LYS A 967 5.46 -22.44 -9.80
N ASN A 968 4.29 -23.06 -9.79
CA ASN A 968 3.38 -22.98 -10.92
C ASN A 968 2.70 -21.60 -11.06
N VAL A 969 3.42 -20.64 -11.63
CA VAL A 969 2.96 -19.26 -11.83
C VAL A 969 1.74 -19.12 -12.75
N GLU A 970 1.41 -20.17 -13.53
CA GLU A 970 0.21 -20.21 -14.37
C GLU A 970 -1.07 -20.00 -13.56
N ILE A 971 -1.10 -20.43 -12.29
CA ILE A 971 -2.25 -20.19 -11.39
C ILE A 971 -2.54 -18.68 -11.29
N LEU A 972 -1.50 -17.85 -11.18
CA LEU A 972 -1.64 -16.40 -11.09
C LEU A 972 -2.11 -15.82 -12.43
N HIS A 973 -1.50 -16.25 -13.55
CA HIS A 973 -1.82 -15.73 -14.88
C HIS A 973 -3.26 -16.06 -15.29
N ILE A 974 -3.71 -17.29 -15.06
CA ILE A 974 -5.06 -17.74 -15.43
C ILE A 974 -6.12 -17.07 -14.55
N SER A 975 -5.92 -17.02 -13.22
CA SER A 975 -6.87 -16.35 -12.32
C SER A 975 -7.00 -14.85 -12.63
N ALA A 976 -5.89 -14.22 -13.04
CA ALA A 976 -5.89 -12.84 -13.49
C ALA A 976 -6.72 -12.62 -14.75
N GLU A 977 -6.61 -13.54 -15.71
CA GLU A 977 -7.35 -13.51 -16.98
C GLU A 977 -8.84 -13.69 -16.74
N ILE A 978 -9.22 -14.70 -15.95
CA ILE A 978 -10.61 -14.91 -15.53
C ILE A 978 -11.15 -13.65 -14.88
N CYS A 979 -10.44 -13.07 -13.92
CA CYS A 979 -10.91 -11.86 -13.23
C CYS A 979 -11.20 -10.70 -14.20
N ARG A 980 -10.37 -10.49 -15.23
CA ARG A 980 -10.63 -9.46 -16.26
C ARG A 980 -11.87 -9.77 -17.09
N ASN A 981 -11.97 -11.01 -17.57
CA ASN A 981 -13.09 -11.47 -18.37
C ASN A 981 -14.42 -11.37 -17.60
N MET A 982 -14.35 -11.42 -16.26
CA MET A 982 -15.49 -11.25 -15.35
C MET A 982 -15.68 -9.81 -14.85
N ASN A 983 -15.10 -8.80 -15.52
CA ASN A 983 -15.13 -7.38 -15.12
C ASN A 983 -14.67 -7.10 -13.67
N GLY A 984 -13.85 -7.97 -13.08
CA GLY A 984 -13.35 -7.80 -11.72
C GLY A 984 -12.25 -6.75 -11.57
N ILE A 985 -11.81 -6.54 -10.34
CA ILE A 985 -10.68 -5.66 -9.99
C ILE A 985 -9.45 -6.49 -9.68
N ARG A 986 -8.33 -6.16 -10.31
CA ARG A 986 -7.04 -6.84 -10.15
C ARG A 986 -6.14 -6.14 -9.14
N PHE A 987 -5.63 -6.92 -8.20
CA PHE A 987 -4.61 -6.50 -7.24
C PHE A 987 -3.38 -7.39 -7.35
N THR A 988 -2.19 -6.79 -7.20
CA THR A 988 -0.92 -7.53 -7.15
C THR A 988 -0.12 -7.13 -5.91
N SER A 989 0.18 -8.12 -5.08
CA SER A 989 0.79 -7.94 -3.77
C SER A 989 2.02 -8.82 -3.56
N CYS A 990 3.03 -8.26 -2.90
CA CYS A 990 4.16 -8.98 -2.32
C CYS A 990 4.54 -8.32 -1.00
N LYS A 991 5.65 -8.73 -0.36
CA LYS A 991 6.11 -8.13 0.92
C LYS A 991 6.07 -6.60 0.97
N SER A 992 6.44 -5.91 -0.12
CA SER A 992 6.59 -4.45 -0.15
C SER A 992 6.05 -3.77 -1.41
N ALA A 993 5.43 -4.52 -2.32
CA ALA A 993 4.98 -4.06 -3.63
C ALA A 993 5.97 -3.26 -4.47
N LYS A 994 7.28 -3.52 -4.33
CA LYS A 994 8.33 -2.88 -5.12
C LYS A 994 8.82 -3.79 -6.25
N ASP A 995 9.73 -4.71 -5.94
CA ASP A 995 10.51 -5.46 -6.94
C ASP A 995 9.73 -6.61 -7.59
N ARG A 996 9.34 -7.64 -6.82
CA ARG A 996 8.57 -8.80 -7.33
C ARG A 996 7.26 -8.38 -7.98
N THR A 997 6.59 -7.39 -7.40
CA THR A 997 5.37 -6.81 -7.97
C THR A 997 5.63 -6.15 -9.32
N ALA A 998 6.74 -5.42 -9.50
CA ALA A 998 7.09 -4.88 -10.80
C ALA A 998 7.31 -6.00 -11.84
N MET A 999 7.95 -7.10 -11.44
CA MET A 999 8.16 -8.25 -12.32
C MET A 999 6.84 -8.88 -12.77
N SER A 1000 5.88 -9.04 -11.87
CA SER A 1000 4.58 -9.63 -12.20
C SER A 1000 3.72 -8.71 -13.06
N VAL A 1001 3.58 -7.45 -12.65
CA VAL A 1001 2.78 -6.43 -13.35
C VAL A 1001 3.24 -6.23 -14.80
N THR A 1002 4.55 -6.10 -15.01
CA THR A 1002 5.11 -5.93 -16.37
C THR A 1002 4.95 -7.16 -17.24
N LEU A 1003 5.03 -8.36 -16.65
CA LEU A 1003 4.77 -9.60 -17.38
C LEU A 1003 3.30 -9.68 -17.80
N GLU A 1004 2.40 -9.37 -16.88
CA GLU A 1004 0.95 -9.38 -17.10
C GLU A 1004 0.54 -8.35 -18.17
N GLN A 1005 1.13 -7.15 -18.16
CA GLN A 1005 0.95 -6.13 -19.21
C GLN A 1005 1.39 -6.66 -20.59
N VAL A 1006 2.58 -7.24 -20.72
CA VAL A 1006 3.07 -7.74 -22.02
C VAL A 1006 2.26 -8.95 -22.51
N GLN A 1007 1.80 -9.82 -21.60
CA GLN A 1007 0.88 -10.90 -21.95
C GLN A 1007 -0.45 -10.38 -22.50
N ILE A 1008 -1.00 -9.29 -21.94
CA ILE A 1008 -2.18 -8.60 -22.50
C ILE A 1008 -1.87 -8.07 -23.90
N LEU A 1009 -0.74 -7.38 -24.08
CA LEU A 1009 -0.35 -6.84 -25.40
C LEU A 1009 -0.27 -7.94 -26.48
N GLN A 1010 0.26 -9.10 -26.13
CA GLN A 1010 0.34 -10.25 -27.03
C GLN A 1010 -1.02 -10.84 -27.35
N ARG A 1011 -1.85 -11.10 -26.34
CA ARG A 1011 -3.14 -11.78 -26.53
C ARG A 1011 -4.21 -10.87 -27.15
N GLU A 1012 -4.32 -9.64 -26.67
CA GLU A 1012 -5.44 -8.74 -27.01
C GLU A 1012 -5.09 -7.69 -28.08
N HIS A 1013 -3.80 -7.37 -28.23
CA HIS A 1013 -3.34 -6.33 -29.16
C HIS A 1013 -2.39 -6.82 -30.25
N ASN A 1014 -2.21 -8.14 -30.38
CA ASN A 1014 -1.42 -8.78 -31.44
C ASN A 1014 0.05 -8.31 -31.49
N LEU A 1015 0.65 -8.06 -30.32
CA LEU A 1015 2.10 -7.82 -30.19
C LEU A 1015 2.87 -8.95 -30.89
N ALA A 1016 3.87 -8.58 -31.71
CA ALA A 1016 4.63 -9.57 -32.45
C ALA A 1016 5.38 -10.54 -31.49
N PRO A 1017 5.30 -11.87 -31.68
CA PRO A 1017 5.89 -12.83 -30.74
C PRO A 1017 7.39 -12.64 -30.47
N HIS A 1018 8.16 -12.25 -31.49
CA HIS A 1018 9.60 -12.02 -31.36
C HIS A 1018 9.95 -10.77 -30.54
N VAL A 1019 9.00 -9.86 -30.32
CA VAL A 1019 9.19 -8.61 -29.54
C VAL A 1019 8.84 -8.81 -28.07
N PHE A 1020 8.18 -9.91 -27.68
CA PHE A 1020 7.70 -10.15 -26.32
C PHE A 1020 8.79 -9.92 -25.24
N SER A 1021 9.95 -10.56 -25.39
CA SER A 1021 11.05 -10.44 -24.43
C SER A 1021 11.59 -9.01 -24.36
N HIS A 1022 11.74 -8.36 -25.53
CA HIS A 1022 12.24 -7.00 -25.60
C HIS A 1022 11.26 -6.01 -24.95
N ALA A 1023 9.96 -6.14 -25.20
CA ALA A 1023 8.93 -5.32 -24.56
C ALA A 1023 8.96 -5.48 -23.04
N LEU A 1024 9.10 -6.71 -22.55
CA LEU A 1024 9.19 -7.00 -21.11
C LEU A 1024 10.43 -6.36 -20.47
N GLU A 1025 11.57 -6.43 -21.15
CA GLU A 1025 12.79 -5.79 -20.69
C GLU A 1025 12.70 -4.26 -20.72
N CYS A 1026 12.07 -3.69 -21.75
CA CYS A 1026 11.84 -2.26 -21.90
C CYS A 1026 10.94 -1.71 -20.78
N PHE A 1027 9.80 -2.34 -20.48
CA PHE A 1027 8.94 -1.93 -19.35
C PHE A 1027 9.68 -1.96 -18.00
N ARG A 1028 10.58 -2.92 -17.79
CA ARG A 1028 11.35 -3.04 -16.53
C ARG A 1028 12.53 -2.08 -16.44
N SER A 1029 13.08 -1.64 -17.57
CA SER A 1029 14.23 -0.72 -17.62
C SER A 1029 13.82 0.75 -17.75
N GLU A 1030 12.71 1.04 -18.41
CA GLU A 1030 12.29 2.40 -18.77
C GLU A 1030 10.88 2.76 -18.30
N GLY A 1031 10.12 1.79 -17.78
CA GLY A 1031 8.74 1.99 -17.31
C GLY A 1031 8.64 2.65 -15.94
N VAL A 1032 7.41 3.04 -15.59
CA VAL A 1032 7.10 3.80 -14.36
C VAL A 1032 7.46 3.05 -13.07
N ARG A 1033 7.51 1.71 -13.11
CA ARG A 1033 7.88 0.86 -11.99
C ARG A 1033 9.35 0.99 -11.59
N ARG A 1034 10.20 1.52 -12.47
CA ARG A 1034 11.59 1.83 -12.13
C ARG A 1034 11.68 3.07 -11.26
N HIS A 1035 10.89 4.10 -11.55
CA HIS A 1035 10.76 5.27 -10.68
C HIS A 1035 10.15 4.91 -9.31
N ASN A 1036 9.29 3.88 -9.23
CA ASN A 1036 8.84 3.35 -7.93
C ASN A 1036 10.02 2.90 -7.05
N THR A 1037 11.07 2.30 -7.62
CA THR A 1037 12.26 1.93 -6.84
C THR A 1037 12.96 3.16 -6.26
N PHE A 1038 13.09 4.22 -7.06
CA PHE A 1038 13.63 5.50 -6.61
C PHE A 1038 12.82 6.12 -5.47
N LYS A 1039 11.48 6.23 -5.60
CA LYS A 1039 10.61 6.75 -4.53
C LYS A 1039 10.69 5.96 -3.23
N ASN A 1040 11.08 4.68 -3.28
CA ASN A 1040 11.17 3.81 -2.11
C ASN A 1040 12.58 3.75 -1.48
N THR A 1041 13.65 3.85 -2.27
CA THR A 1041 15.04 3.65 -1.80
C THR A 1041 16.03 4.72 -2.22
N GLY A 1042 15.60 5.75 -2.95
CA GLY A 1042 16.46 6.79 -3.53
C GLY A 1042 17.32 6.31 -4.71
N ILE A 1043 17.12 5.08 -5.19
CA ILE A 1043 17.92 4.45 -6.24
C ILE A 1043 17.00 3.74 -7.23
N SER A 1044 17.20 4.01 -8.53
CA SER A 1044 16.45 3.40 -9.66
C SER A 1044 16.89 1.97 -9.99
N LYS A 1045 17.03 1.11 -8.97
CA LYS A 1045 17.44 -0.29 -9.09
C LYS A 1045 16.53 -1.22 -8.29
N TYR A 1046 16.21 -2.36 -8.87
CA TYR A 1046 15.54 -3.45 -8.17
C TYR A 1046 16.48 -4.12 -7.16
N ALA A 1047 15.98 -4.38 -5.95
CA ALA A 1047 16.75 -4.95 -4.86
C ALA A 1047 16.83 -6.49 -4.95
N PHE A 1048 17.53 -7.00 -5.97
CA PHE A 1048 17.83 -8.42 -6.13
C PHE A 1048 19.34 -8.66 -6.19
N ASN A 1049 19.83 -9.67 -5.48
CA ASN A 1049 21.19 -10.16 -5.64
C ASN A 1049 21.25 -11.35 -6.63
N SER A 1050 22.46 -11.69 -7.11
CA SER A 1050 22.65 -12.73 -8.13
C SER A 1050 22.13 -14.11 -7.73
N ILE A 1051 22.15 -14.45 -6.42
CA ILE A 1051 21.64 -15.73 -5.91
C ILE A 1051 20.11 -15.73 -5.92
N GLN A 1052 19.48 -14.63 -5.49
CA GLN A 1052 18.03 -14.46 -5.51
C GLN A 1052 17.47 -14.59 -6.94
N LEU A 1053 18.18 -14.05 -7.94
CA LEU A 1053 17.78 -14.17 -9.34
C LEU A 1053 17.73 -15.61 -9.84
N MET A 1054 18.60 -16.49 -9.34
CA MET A 1054 18.56 -17.91 -9.69
C MET A 1054 17.29 -18.60 -9.20
N ALA A 1055 16.68 -18.09 -8.13
CA ALA A 1055 15.43 -18.61 -7.58
C ALA A 1055 14.16 -18.09 -8.30
N LEU A 1056 14.28 -17.03 -9.11
CA LEU A 1056 13.16 -16.48 -9.88
C LEU A 1056 12.95 -17.27 -11.20
N PRO A 1057 11.68 -17.52 -11.60
CA PRO A 1057 11.36 -17.97 -12.95
C PRO A 1057 11.95 -17.03 -14.01
N LYS A 1058 12.32 -17.56 -15.18
CA LYS A 1058 13.03 -16.78 -16.22
C LYS A 1058 12.30 -15.48 -16.60
N LEU A 1059 10.99 -15.54 -16.80
CA LEU A 1059 10.17 -14.39 -17.16
C LEU A 1059 9.98 -13.39 -16.01
N TYR A 1060 10.33 -13.72 -14.78
CA TYR A 1060 10.27 -12.84 -13.60
C TYR A 1060 11.62 -12.19 -13.26
N ARG A 1061 12.64 -12.33 -14.11
CA ARG A 1061 13.95 -11.73 -13.87
C ARG A 1061 14.03 -10.30 -14.43
N PRO A 1062 14.58 -9.34 -13.66
CA PRO A 1062 14.86 -8.00 -14.17
C PRO A 1062 15.98 -8.03 -15.23
N PRO A 1063 16.01 -7.06 -16.17
CA PRO A 1063 17.09 -6.92 -17.14
C PRO A 1063 18.44 -6.60 -16.49
N ASN A 1064 19.54 -6.91 -17.18
CA ASN A 1064 20.88 -6.57 -16.71
C ASN A 1064 21.05 -5.06 -16.50
N GLY A 1065 21.80 -4.67 -15.47
CA GLY A 1065 22.03 -3.27 -15.08
C GLY A 1065 20.86 -2.62 -14.33
N THR A 1066 19.71 -3.29 -14.21
CA THR A 1066 18.52 -2.73 -13.53
C THR A 1066 18.35 -3.18 -12.08
N PHE A 1067 19.19 -4.09 -11.59
CA PHE A 1067 19.13 -4.64 -10.24
C PHE A 1067 20.49 -4.58 -9.52
N GLY A 1068 20.49 -4.70 -8.21
CA GLY A 1068 21.71 -4.80 -7.41
C GLY A 1068 21.46 -4.93 -5.90
N ASN A 1069 22.55 -4.94 -5.12
CA ASN A 1069 22.50 -4.93 -3.66
C ASN A 1069 22.11 -3.54 -3.18
N VAL A 1070 20.81 -3.28 -3.08
CA VAL A 1070 20.24 -2.04 -2.54
C VAL A 1070 19.58 -2.38 -1.19
N ALA A 1071 19.81 -1.56 -0.16
CA ALA A 1071 19.11 -1.72 1.12
C ALA A 1071 17.59 -1.56 0.93
N SER A 1072 16.79 -2.49 1.45
CA SER A 1072 15.35 -2.67 1.13
C SER A 1072 14.36 -2.46 2.27
#